data_AF-A0A3D8MF20-F1
#
_entry.id   AF-A0A3D8MF20-F1
#
_cell.length_a   1.000
_cell.length_b   1.000
_cell.length_c   1.000
_cell.angle_alpha   90.00
_cell.angle_beta   90.00
_cell.angle_gamma   90.00
#
_symmetry.space_group_name_H-M   'P 1'
#
loop_
_entity.id
_entity.type
_entity.pdbx_description
1 polymer ?
#
loop_
_entity_poly.entity_id
_entity_poly.type
_entity_poly.pdbx_seq_one_letter_code
_entity_poly.pdbx_strand_id
1 'polypeptide(L)'
;MTKLIVSLIFCSSIFTAAKAAVPDSGDFTVQATDLMVQGSGFHTMDQGRIGVAPDQRHHAAIESVVPAGNGRFDIYLHTVGEPSGQSYFTLKIADRLVGQFTVPVAVETTQVGDRFVAHFRSVEINEGERFTLRAENDTLDGERFSRALWDKLRFVPLDKDPGKESVSYQTIRTQQEIEAGPQLQLPRMDDGNGEVTISGELKQWHPVTLNLSGPFAHEMDLTPNPFLDYRMSVTFSHESGVPSYTVPGYFAADGNAAESSAQSGTLWRAHLSPDKAGRWFYRVSFVRGENAAIEPSVGDYVVPYQGQSGIFVVEPTDKQGRDFRAKGRLEYVGARYLRHAGSGEYFIKAGTDAPETLLAYEDFDNSLGMKPNLPLKTWQPHAKDAKADDLRWQGDKGKNLLGALNYLADKGLNALSFLTYNAAGDGDNVWPYVERNGKLHFDVSKLDQWNMVFTHAQQRGLFLHFKLQENESDDHRHGAAKKPRIIPEALDAGKLGIERKLYLRELVARFGHHLALNWNLGEENTQSYQEQRDMAAYLKELDPYDHLIVIHSFPSQQESVYLQLLGAQSVLTGASLQNHWRSAHRQTLRWVDASEAAGKPWVVANDEQNPAGAGVPPDPGYQGFDGWVKEGDSQYNLHDIRKMTLWGNLMAGGAGVEYYFGYRLPENDLLAEDFRSRDRSWDYAATAIGFFQRHQIPLQRMRNLDARAAVNHPDKIAWAMGAENEMYLVYLPQGGQATLDLSVDSGTFQVQWFDPRNGGVLRQSNVKRVSGGERVSLGKPPENADEDWLILLSR
;
A
#
# COMPACT_ATOMS: atom_id res chain seq x y z
N MET A 1 -50.35 -58.48 12.39
CA MET A 1 -50.48 -58.31 10.92
C MET A 1 -49.06 -58.32 10.35
N THR A 2 -48.74 -59.39 9.61
CA THR A 2 -47.78 -59.52 8.47
C THR A 2 -46.44 -58.74 8.57
N LYS A 3 -45.27 -59.29 8.93
CA LYS A 3 -44.36 -60.29 8.28
C LYS A 3 -43.95 -59.98 6.82
N LEU A 4 -42.67 -59.64 6.58
CA LEU A 4 -41.62 -60.31 5.75
C LEU A 4 -40.44 -59.31 5.52
N ILE A 5 -39.13 -59.55 5.77
CA ILE A 5 -38.16 -60.59 5.30
C ILE A 5 -38.02 -60.56 3.76
N VAL A 6 -36.88 -60.52 3.05
CA VAL A 6 -35.41 -60.61 3.26
C VAL A 6 -34.75 -60.32 1.89
N SER A 7 -33.48 -59.83 1.84
CA SER A 7 -32.37 -60.41 1.04
C SER A 7 -31.21 -59.44 0.78
N LEU A 8 -30.03 -59.84 1.29
CA LEU A 8 -28.70 -59.43 0.85
C LEU A 8 -28.43 -59.97 -0.56
N ILE A 9 -27.70 -59.20 -1.40
CA ILE A 9 -26.62 -59.71 -2.27
C ILE A 9 -25.49 -58.66 -2.34
N PHE A 10 -24.27 -59.13 -2.07
CA PHE A 10 -22.97 -58.46 -2.21
C PHE A 10 -22.58 -58.35 -3.71
N CYS A 11 -22.05 -57.22 -4.16
CA CYS A 11 -21.07 -57.22 -5.26
C CYS A 11 -20.24 -55.92 -5.29
N SER A 12 -18.93 -56.10 -5.31
CA SER A 12 -17.88 -55.10 -5.43
C SER A 12 -17.76 -54.61 -6.88
N SER A 13 -17.68 -53.29 -7.11
CA SER A 13 -17.06 -52.74 -8.32
C SER A 13 -16.73 -51.25 -8.17
N ILE A 14 -15.42 -51.00 -7.98
CA ILE A 14 -14.60 -50.01 -8.70
C ILE A 14 -15.37 -48.76 -9.19
N PHE A 15 -15.26 -47.65 -8.46
CA PHE A 15 -15.47 -46.32 -9.04
C PHE A 15 -14.11 -45.72 -9.38
N THR A 16 -13.79 -45.76 -10.67
CA THR A 16 -12.77 -44.94 -11.31
C THR A 16 -13.11 -43.46 -11.09
N ALA A 17 -12.14 -42.71 -10.57
CA ALA A 17 -12.19 -41.27 -10.49
C ALA A 17 -12.27 -40.67 -11.91
N ALA A 18 -13.44 -40.15 -12.27
CA ALA A 18 -13.53 -39.21 -13.38
C ALA A 18 -12.99 -37.87 -12.88
N LYS A 19 -11.85 -37.44 -13.43
CA LYS A 19 -11.39 -36.04 -13.37
C LYS A 19 -12.56 -35.15 -13.80
N ALA A 20 -13.19 -34.47 -12.85
CA ALA A 20 -14.07 -33.37 -13.16
C ALA A 20 -13.20 -32.23 -13.70
N ALA A 21 -13.30 -31.97 -15.01
CA ALA A 21 -12.75 -30.78 -15.60
C ALA A 21 -13.43 -29.55 -14.95
N VAL A 22 -12.63 -28.65 -14.42
CA VAL A 22 -13.06 -27.31 -13.99
C VAL A 22 -13.54 -26.55 -15.24
N PRO A 23 -14.74 -25.95 -15.27
CA PRO A 23 -15.14 -25.12 -16.40
C PRO A 23 -14.41 -23.77 -16.30
N ASP A 24 -13.41 -23.62 -17.17
CA ASP A 24 -12.69 -22.40 -17.50
C ASP A 24 -13.53 -21.65 -18.58
N SER A 25 -14.29 -20.62 -18.22
CA SER A 25 -14.95 -19.76 -19.24
C SER A 25 -15.21 -18.34 -18.73
N GLY A 26 -14.27 -17.44 -19.01
CA GLY A 26 -14.27 -16.01 -18.65
C GLY A 26 -15.18 -15.12 -19.50
N ASP A 27 -16.47 -15.44 -19.60
CA ASP A 27 -17.47 -14.55 -20.20
C ASP A 27 -18.01 -13.57 -19.16
N PHE A 28 -17.97 -12.27 -19.43
CA PHE A 28 -18.57 -11.26 -18.57
C PHE A 28 -19.94 -10.84 -19.11
N THR A 29 -20.95 -10.76 -18.25
CA THR A 29 -22.33 -10.41 -18.66
C THR A 29 -22.87 -9.27 -17.82
N VAL A 30 -23.42 -8.25 -18.48
CA VAL A 30 -24.20 -7.17 -17.86
C VAL A 30 -25.67 -7.39 -18.21
N GLN A 31 -26.51 -7.70 -17.23
CA GLN A 31 -27.97 -7.77 -17.44
C GLN A 31 -28.54 -6.35 -17.47
N ALA A 32 -29.48 -6.08 -18.38
CA ALA A 32 -30.09 -4.77 -18.51
C ALA A 32 -30.83 -4.33 -17.23
N THR A 33 -31.40 -5.29 -16.49
CA THR A 33 -32.09 -5.05 -15.22
C THR A 33 -31.17 -4.67 -14.06
N ASP A 34 -29.87 -4.96 -14.17
CA ASP A 34 -28.89 -4.64 -13.12
C ASP A 34 -28.43 -3.18 -13.20
N LEU A 35 -28.85 -2.46 -14.25
CA LEU A 35 -28.46 -1.08 -14.51
C LEU A 35 -29.44 -0.07 -13.90
N MET A 36 -28.92 1.09 -13.52
CA MET A 36 -29.72 2.19 -12.99
C MET A 36 -30.50 2.89 -14.11
N VAL A 37 -31.77 2.51 -14.29
CA VAL A 37 -32.61 3.02 -15.39
C VAL A 37 -33.17 4.43 -15.15
N GLN A 38 -33.20 4.92 -13.91
CA GLN A 38 -33.78 6.22 -13.59
C GLN A 38 -33.03 7.37 -14.29
N GLY A 39 -33.74 8.18 -15.07
CA GLY A 39 -33.16 9.32 -15.80
C GLY A 39 -32.45 8.94 -17.12
N SER A 40 -32.39 7.65 -17.49
CA SER A 40 -31.73 7.16 -18.71
C SER A 40 -32.60 7.23 -19.98
N GLY A 41 -33.92 7.43 -19.80
CA GLY A 41 -34.93 7.27 -20.85
C GLY A 41 -35.34 5.80 -21.09
N PHE A 42 -34.65 4.83 -20.48
CA PHE A 42 -35.11 3.45 -20.41
C PHE A 42 -36.08 3.24 -19.24
N HIS A 43 -37.01 2.31 -19.42
CA HIS A 43 -37.96 1.86 -18.42
C HIS A 43 -37.88 0.35 -18.30
N THR A 44 -38.05 -0.17 -17.07
CA THR A 44 -38.22 -1.59 -16.84
C THR A 44 -39.53 -2.05 -17.48
N MET A 45 -39.44 -3.07 -18.32
CA MET A 45 -40.54 -3.72 -19.00
C MET A 45 -40.70 -5.16 -18.47
N ASP A 46 -41.72 -5.87 -18.92
CA ASP A 46 -41.95 -7.25 -18.48
C ASP A 46 -40.77 -8.19 -18.82
N GLN A 47 -40.61 -9.27 -18.04
CA GLN A 47 -39.66 -10.37 -18.27
C GLN A 47 -38.17 -9.99 -18.21
N GLY A 48 -37.79 -9.05 -17.34
CA GLY A 48 -36.38 -8.75 -17.08
C GLY A 48 -35.69 -7.97 -18.20
N ARG A 49 -36.46 -7.19 -18.97
CA ARG A 49 -35.96 -6.38 -20.08
C ARG A 49 -36.17 -4.91 -19.79
N ILE A 50 -35.40 -4.06 -20.43
CA ILE A 50 -35.63 -2.62 -20.43
C ILE A 50 -35.82 -2.12 -21.86
N GLY A 51 -36.57 -1.03 -22.01
CA GLY A 51 -36.86 -0.43 -23.32
C GLY A 51 -37.35 1.01 -23.18
N VAL A 52 -37.72 1.61 -24.32
CA VAL A 52 -38.27 2.97 -24.40
C VAL A 52 -39.79 2.92 -24.54
N ALA A 53 -40.46 4.03 -24.22
CA ALA A 53 -41.90 4.14 -24.37
C ALA A 53 -42.33 4.02 -25.86
N PRO A 54 -43.43 3.31 -26.18
CA PRO A 54 -43.86 3.06 -27.56
C PRO A 54 -44.92 4.05 -28.09
N ASP A 55 -45.15 5.16 -27.40
CA ASP A 55 -46.20 6.15 -27.73
C ASP A 55 -45.79 7.10 -28.86
N GLN A 56 -44.50 7.37 -29.00
CA GLN A 56 -43.91 8.18 -30.07
C GLN A 56 -42.45 7.80 -30.27
N ARG A 57 -41.74 8.52 -31.15
CA ARG A 57 -40.29 8.36 -31.31
C ARG A 57 -39.56 8.87 -30.05
N HIS A 58 -38.80 8.00 -29.42
CA HIS A 58 -38.00 8.25 -28.23
C HIS A 58 -36.59 7.72 -28.39
N HIS A 59 -35.66 8.30 -27.64
CA HIS A 59 -34.31 7.80 -27.49
C HIS A 59 -33.95 7.66 -26.00
N ALA A 60 -33.07 6.73 -25.70
CA ALA A 60 -32.55 6.48 -24.36
C ALA A 60 -31.05 6.19 -24.40
N ALA A 61 -30.36 6.45 -23.30
CA ALA A 61 -28.93 6.19 -23.16
C ALA A 61 -28.63 5.75 -21.73
N ILE A 62 -27.85 4.68 -21.59
CA ILE A 62 -27.39 4.18 -20.29
C ILE A 62 -25.89 3.92 -20.33
N GLU A 63 -25.24 4.15 -19.20
CA GLU A 63 -23.79 4.01 -19.04
C GLU A 63 -23.45 3.15 -17.82
N SER A 64 -22.44 2.30 -17.94
CA SER A 64 -21.89 1.54 -16.81
C SER A 64 -20.43 1.14 -17.07
N VAL A 65 -19.72 0.77 -16.01
CA VAL A 65 -18.35 0.24 -16.11
C VAL A 65 -18.39 -1.11 -16.81
N VAL A 66 -17.45 -1.36 -17.71
CA VAL A 66 -17.30 -2.69 -18.32
C VAL A 66 -16.79 -3.65 -17.24
N PRO A 67 -17.48 -4.76 -16.98
CA PRO A 67 -17.08 -5.71 -15.93
C PRO A 67 -15.95 -6.63 -16.40
N ALA A 68 -14.96 -6.11 -17.13
CA ALA A 68 -13.85 -6.87 -17.70
C ALA A 68 -12.54 -6.09 -17.56
N GLY A 69 -11.42 -6.81 -17.47
CA GLY A 69 -10.07 -6.24 -17.45
C GLY A 69 -9.59 -5.85 -18.85
N ASN A 70 -8.33 -5.40 -18.93
CA ASN A 70 -7.70 -5.01 -20.21
C ASN A 70 -7.71 -6.17 -21.24
N GLY A 71 -8.10 -5.90 -22.49
CA GLY A 71 -8.02 -6.88 -23.58
C GLY A 71 -8.97 -6.60 -24.76
N ARG A 72 -8.97 -7.47 -25.78
CA ARG A 72 -9.97 -7.43 -26.86
C ARG A 72 -11.11 -8.41 -26.61
N PHE A 73 -12.33 -7.93 -26.84
CA PHE A 73 -13.56 -8.68 -26.63
C PHE A 73 -14.44 -8.69 -27.89
N ASP A 74 -15.07 -9.81 -28.14
CA ASP A 74 -16.31 -9.89 -28.90
C ASP A 74 -17.46 -9.48 -27.98
N ILE A 75 -18.18 -8.42 -28.34
CA ILE A 75 -19.32 -7.93 -27.57
C ILE A 75 -20.62 -8.34 -28.27
N TYR A 76 -21.50 -9.00 -27.55
CA TYR A 76 -22.83 -9.40 -28.00
C TYR A 76 -23.90 -8.57 -27.30
N LEU A 77 -24.67 -7.79 -28.07
CA LEU A 77 -25.85 -7.10 -27.56
C LEU A 77 -27.09 -7.90 -27.91
N HIS A 78 -27.78 -8.42 -26.89
CA HIS A 78 -29.00 -9.19 -27.07
C HIS A 78 -30.22 -8.26 -27.06
N THR A 79 -30.84 -8.06 -28.23
CA THR A 79 -32.06 -7.26 -28.41
C THR A 79 -33.28 -8.15 -28.68
N VAL A 80 -34.47 -7.54 -28.74
CA VAL A 80 -35.73 -8.23 -29.05
C VAL A 80 -36.38 -7.56 -30.26
N GLY A 81 -36.76 -8.37 -31.24
CA GLY A 81 -37.51 -7.89 -32.41
C GLY A 81 -39.00 -7.76 -32.13
N GLU A 82 -39.63 -6.79 -32.78
CA GLU A 82 -41.06 -6.49 -32.70
C GLU A 82 -41.62 -6.22 -34.11
N PRO A 83 -42.94 -6.42 -34.34
CA PRO A 83 -43.56 -6.19 -35.65
C PRO A 83 -43.82 -4.71 -35.92
N SER A 84 -43.75 -3.86 -34.89
CA SER A 84 -44.10 -2.44 -34.97
C SER A 84 -43.02 -1.57 -35.63
N GLY A 85 -41.74 -1.94 -35.56
CA GLY A 85 -40.66 -1.11 -36.12
C GLY A 85 -39.26 -1.67 -35.91
N GLN A 86 -38.28 -1.09 -36.63
CA GLN A 86 -36.87 -1.45 -36.54
C GLN A 86 -36.12 -0.54 -35.56
N SER A 87 -35.99 -0.93 -34.29
CA SER A 87 -35.24 -0.10 -33.33
C SER A 87 -33.74 -0.02 -33.67
N TYR A 88 -33.10 1.08 -33.29
CA TYR A 88 -31.68 1.36 -33.54
C TYR A 88 -30.89 1.41 -32.24
N PHE A 89 -29.74 0.74 -32.19
CA PHE A 89 -28.83 0.74 -31.05
C PHE A 89 -27.45 1.26 -31.46
N THR A 90 -26.81 2.00 -30.57
CA THR A 90 -25.41 2.45 -30.71
C THR A 90 -24.64 2.13 -29.45
N LEU A 91 -23.53 1.39 -29.58
CA LEU A 91 -22.62 1.06 -28.48
C LEU A 91 -21.34 1.89 -28.57
N LYS A 92 -20.94 2.48 -27.45
CA LYS A 92 -19.64 3.14 -27.26
C LYS A 92 -18.91 2.54 -26.05
N ILE A 93 -17.58 2.58 -26.07
CA ILE A 93 -16.69 2.25 -24.95
C ILE A 93 -15.69 3.40 -24.82
N ALA A 94 -15.53 3.99 -23.64
CA ALA A 94 -14.68 5.17 -23.41
C ALA A 94 -14.92 6.28 -24.47
N ASP A 95 -16.20 6.57 -24.74
CA ASP A 95 -16.69 7.49 -25.79
C ASP A 95 -16.36 7.14 -27.26
N ARG A 96 -15.52 6.12 -27.51
CA ARG A 96 -15.24 5.57 -28.84
C ARG A 96 -16.44 4.77 -29.35
N LEU A 97 -16.85 5.04 -30.59
CA LEU A 97 -17.90 4.27 -31.26
C LEU A 97 -17.43 2.84 -31.51
N VAL A 98 -18.12 1.86 -30.93
CA VAL A 98 -17.88 0.44 -31.15
C VAL A 98 -18.69 -0.07 -32.33
N GLY A 99 -19.97 0.32 -32.41
CA GLY A 99 -20.82 -0.07 -33.52
C GLY A 99 -22.26 0.34 -33.34
N GLN A 100 -23.06 0.07 -34.37
CA GLN A 100 -24.48 0.33 -34.42
C GLN A 100 -25.22 -0.92 -34.90
N PHE A 101 -26.48 -1.08 -34.47
CA PHE A 101 -27.30 -2.22 -34.82
C PHE A 101 -28.76 -1.81 -35.03
N THR A 102 -29.35 -2.21 -36.16
CA THR A 102 -30.77 -2.05 -36.45
C THR A 102 -31.47 -3.39 -36.26
N VAL A 103 -32.42 -3.44 -35.34
CA VAL A 103 -33.15 -4.67 -35.01
C VAL A 103 -34.11 -5.01 -36.15
N PRO A 104 -34.04 -6.21 -36.75
CA PRO A 104 -34.98 -6.62 -37.79
C PRO A 104 -36.43 -6.70 -37.27
N VAL A 105 -37.39 -6.55 -38.17
CA VAL A 105 -38.82 -6.69 -37.86
C VAL A 105 -39.14 -8.14 -37.50
N ALA A 106 -39.86 -8.35 -36.41
CA ALA A 106 -40.33 -9.68 -35.99
C ALA A 106 -41.75 -9.97 -36.52
N VAL A 107 -42.11 -11.26 -36.57
CA VAL A 107 -43.47 -11.70 -36.96
C VAL A 107 -44.37 -11.84 -35.72
N GLU A 108 -43.77 -12.11 -34.57
CA GLU A 108 -44.43 -12.22 -33.27
C GLU A 108 -44.31 -10.93 -32.47
N THR A 109 -45.21 -10.71 -31.51
CA THR A 109 -45.25 -9.51 -30.65
C THR A 109 -43.91 -9.20 -29.97
N THR A 110 -43.15 -10.23 -29.58
CA THR A 110 -41.75 -10.12 -29.16
C THR A 110 -41.01 -11.37 -29.58
N GLN A 111 -39.85 -11.24 -30.22
CA GLN A 111 -39.07 -12.40 -30.65
C GLN A 111 -37.58 -12.23 -30.31
N VAL A 112 -36.98 -13.33 -29.85
CA VAL A 112 -35.53 -13.44 -29.53
C VAL A 112 -34.88 -14.51 -30.40
N GLY A 113 -33.57 -14.46 -30.55
CA GLY A 113 -32.78 -15.39 -31.39
C GLY A 113 -31.62 -14.68 -32.07
N ASP A 114 -30.74 -15.44 -32.72
CA ASP A 114 -29.45 -14.96 -33.23
C ASP A 114 -29.55 -13.74 -34.17
N ARG A 115 -30.64 -13.64 -34.94
CA ARG A 115 -30.90 -12.50 -35.83
C ARG A 115 -31.18 -11.17 -35.11
N PHE A 116 -31.43 -11.21 -33.79
CA PHE A 116 -31.65 -10.05 -32.93
C PHE A 116 -30.46 -9.80 -31.99
N VAL A 117 -29.31 -10.44 -32.25
CA VAL A 117 -28.08 -10.23 -31.50
C VAL A 117 -27.09 -9.43 -32.36
N ALA A 118 -26.68 -8.26 -31.88
CA ALA A 118 -25.57 -7.55 -32.50
C ALA A 118 -24.25 -8.18 -32.06
N HIS A 119 -23.32 -8.38 -32.99
CA HIS A 119 -21.98 -8.89 -32.71
C HIS A 119 -20.95 -7.84 -33.10
N PHE A 120 -20.34 -7.21 -32.10
CA PHE A 120 -19.26 -6.25 -32.29
C PHE A 120 -17.94 -6.98 -32.06
N ARG A 121 -17.10 -7.05 -33.09
CA ARG A 121 -15.91 -7.89 -33.07
C ARG A 121 -14.69 -7.12 -32.64
N SER A 122 -13.81 -7.77 -31.88
CA SER A 122 -12.44 -7.31 -31.63
C SER A 122 -12.38 -5.90 -31.04
N VAL A 123 -13.22 -5.65 -30.04
CA VAL A 123 -13.30 -4.37 -29.32
C VAL A 123 -12.26 -4.35 -28.22
N GLU A 124 -11.29 -3.46 -28.33
CA GLU A 124 -10.31 -3.21 -27.27
C GLU A 124 -10.98 -2.50 -26.10
N ILE A 125 -10.74 -2.99 -24.89
CA ILE A 125 -11.28 -2.47 -23.64
C ILE A 125 -10.14 -2.39 -22.63
N ASN A 126 -10.04 -1.27 -21.93
CA ASN A 126 -9.18 -1.13 -20.76
C ASN A 126 -9.99 -1.26 -19.47
N GLU A 127 -9.36 -1.75 -18.40
CA GLU A 127 -9.96 -1.92 -17.10
C GLU A 127 -10.50 -0.58 -16.56
N GLY A 128 -11.75 -0.61 -16.09
CA GLY A 128 -12.44 0.57 -15.61
C GLY A 128 -13.03 1.48 -16.70
N GLU A 129 -12.85 1.16 -17.99
CA GLU A 129 -13.57 1.84 -19.07
C GLU A 129 -15.09 1.64 -18.95
N ARG A 130 -15.86 2.64 -19.37
CA ARG A 130 -17.32 2.61 -19.35
C ARG A 130 -17.88 2.33 -20.73
N PHE A 131 -18.94 1.52 -20.80
CA PHE A 131 -19.75 1.43 -22.00
C PHE A 131 -20.93 2.40 -21.93
N THR A 132 -21.31 2.98 -23.07
CA THR A 132 -22.58 3.68 -23.26
C THR A 132 -23.40 2.96 -24.31
N LEU A 133 -24.62 2.55 -23.97
CA LEU A 133 -25.58 1.99 -24.92
C LEU A 133 -26.72 2.99 -25.14
N ARG A 134 -26.89 3.43 -26.39
CA ARG A 134 -28.01 4.28 -26.82
C ARG A 134 -29.00 3.45 -27.62
N ALA A 135 -30.29 3.70 -27.42
CA ALA A 135 -31.37 3.09 -28.17
C ALA A 135 -32.35 4.14 -28.71
N GLU A 136 -32.89 3.91 -29.89
CA GLU A 136 -33.96 4.69 -30.50
C GLU A 136 -35.03 3.72 -31.04
N ASN A 137 -36.30 3.98 -30.79
CA ASN A 137 -37.37 3.19 -31.38
C ASN A 137 -37.76 3.68 -32.78
N ASP A 138 -38.52 2.84 -33.48
CA ASP A 138 -39.01 3.12 -34.83
C ASP A 138 -40.42 2.58 -35.04
N THR A 139 -41.04 2.97 -36.16
CA THR A 139 -42.38 2.52 -36.57
C THR A 139 -42.43 2.22 -38.08
N LEU A 140 -43.17 1.18 -38.48
CA LEU A 140 -43.44 0.88 -39.90
C LEU A 140 -44.73 1.53 -40.42
N ASP A 141 -45.71 1.72 -39.56
CA ASP A 141 -47.06 2.19 -39.93
C ASP A 141 -47.32 3.64 -39.50
N GLY A 142 -46.43 4.25 -38.70
CA GLY A 142 -46.60 5.61 -38.20
C GLY A 142 -47.51 5.71 -36.96
N GLU A 143 -48.09 4.60 -36.52
CA GLU A 143 -49.06 4.56 -35.42
C GLU A 143 -48.54 3.75 -34.22
N ARG A 144 -47.81 2.65 -34.47
CA ARG A 144 -47.25 1.80 -33.42
C ARG A 144 -45.74 1.82 -33.47
N PHE A 145 -45.11 2.24 -32.39
CA PHE A 145 -43.67 2.23 -32.26
C PHE A 145 -43.18 0.93 -31.59
N SER A 146 -41.97 0.52 -31.96
CA SER A 146 -41.20 -0.48 -31.21
C SER A 146 -40.80 0.08 -29.85
N ARG A 147 -40.42 -0.81 -28.94
CA ARG A 147 -39.99 -0.49 -27.58
C ARG A 147 -38.48 -0.51 -27.43
N ALA A 148 -37.71 -0.81 -28.48
CA ALA A 148 -36.25 -0.95 -28.42
C ALA A 148 -35.79 -1.81 -27.22
N LEU A 149 -36.42 -2.99 -27.08
CA LEU A 149 -36.17 -3.88 -25.96
C LEU A 149 -34.80 -4.56 -26.08
N TRP A 150 -34.08 -4.62 -24.96
CA TRP A 150 -32.85 -5.39 -24.85
C TRP A 150 -32.71 -6.06 -23.48
N ASP A 151 -31.90 -7.13 -23.46
CA ASP A 151 -31.78 -8.07 -22.35
C ASP A 151 -30.42 -7.96 -21.65
N LYS A 152 -29.33 -8.03 -22.43
CA LYS A 152 -27.97 -8.04 -21.87
C LYS A 152 -26.89 -7.66 -22.88
N LEU A 153 -25.75 -7.25 -22.34
CA LEU A 153 -24.47 -7.20 -23.03
C LEU A 153 -23.58 -8.34 -22.54
N ARG A 154 -23.02 -9.12 -23.45
CA ARG A 154 -22.06 -10.18 -23.13
C ARG A 154 -20.71 -9.84 -23.76
N PHE A 155 -19.67 -9.82 -22.94
CA PHE A 155 -18.29 -9.58 -23.33
C PHE A 155 -17.60 -10.93 -23.33
N VAL A 156 -17.30 -11.42 -24.53
CA VAL A 156 -16.59 -12.67 -24.76
C VAL A 156 -15.16 -12.31 -25.12
N PRO A 157 -14.16 -12.64 -24.31
CA PRO A 157 -12.76 -12.33 -24.62
C PRO A 157 -12.35 -12.99 -25.96
N LEU A 158 -11.83 -12.20 -26.89
CA LEU A 158 -11.26 -12.67 -28.16
C LEU A 158 -9.78 -12.98 -28.03
N ASP A 159 -9.10 -12.11 -27.29
CA ASP A 159 -7.84 -12.47 -26.70
C ASP A 159 -8.20 -13.36 -25.52
N LYS A 160 -7.70 -14.60 -25.48
CA LYS A 160 -7.26 -15.08 -24.16
C LYS A 160 -6.39 -13.94 -23.65
N ASP A 161 -6.62 -13.48 -22.42
CA ASP A 161 -5.69 -12.64 -21.69
C ASP A 161 -4.28 -12.75 -22.32
N PRO A 162 -3.64 -11.67 -22.83
CA PRO A 162 -2.28 -11.78 -23.31
C PRO A 162 -1.32 -12.40 -22.26
N GLY A 163 -1.76 -12.60 -21.01
CA GLY A 163 -1.42 -13.75 -20.15
C GLY A 163 -1.81 -15.13 -20.70
N LYS A 164 -1.27 -15.52 -21.86
CA LYS A 164 -0.89 -16.90 -22.22
C LYS A 164 -0.26 -16.98 -23.62
N GLU A 165 0.74 -16.16 -23.92
CA GLU A 165 2.03 -16.85 -24.06
C GLU A 165 2.51 -17.10 -22.64
N SER A 166 2.52 -18.37 -22.27
CA SER A 166 3.08 -18.79 -21.01
C SER A 166 4.54 -18.34 -20.95
N VAL A 167 4.84 -17.29 -20.19
CA VAL A 167 5.89 -17.48 -19.21
C VAL A 167 5.46 -18.73 -18.48
N SER A 168 6.25 -19.80 -18.54
CA SER A 168 5.86 -21.14 -18.12
C SER A 168 5.23 -21.14 -16.71
N TYR A 169 3.91 -20.96 -16.60
CA TYR A 169 3.17 -21.21 -15.36
C TYR A 169 3.25 -22.70 -15.00
N GLN A 170 3.67 -23.55 -15.95
CA GLN A 170 3.90 -24.99 -15.76
C GLN A 170 5.09 -25.31 -14.84
N THR A 171 5.90 -24.31 -14.43
CA THR A 171 7.07 -24.53 -13.57
C THR A 171 6.95 -23.99 -12.15
N ILE A 172 5.93 -23.19 -11.79
CA ILE A 172 5.76 -22.75 -10.41
C ILE A 172 5.12 -23.88 -9.62
N ARG A 173 5.84 -24.38 -8.63
CA ARG A 173 5.35 -25.46 -7.78
C ARG A 173 4.36 -24.91 -6.75
N THR A 174 3.34 -25.69 -6.45
CA THR A 174 2.53 -25.49 -5.23
C THR A 174 3.38 -25.74 -3.99
N GLN A 175 2.99 -25.19 -2.83
CA GLN A 175 3.63 -25.53 -1.55
C GLN A 175 3.74 -27.05 -1.38
N GLN A 176 2.67 -27.80 -1.69
CA GLN A 176 2.66 -29.26 -1.57
C GLN A 176 3.70 -29.95 -2.47
N GLU A 177 3.93 -29.44 -3.68
CA GLU A 177 4.96 -29.97 -4.60
C GLU A 177 6.38 -29.60 -4.15
N ILE A 178 6.56 -28.45 -3.49
CA ILE A 178 7.82 -28.05 -2.87
C ILE A 178 8.14 -28.99 -1.68
N GLU A 179 7.16 -29.20 -0.79
CA GLU A 179 7.27 -30.08 0.38
C GLU A 179 7.34 -31.58 0.03
N ALA A 180 6.99 -31.96 -1.21
CA ALA A 180 7.20 -33.31 -1.74
C ALA A 180 8.62 -33.54 -2.29
N GLY A 181 9.48 -32.51 -2.25
CA GLY A 181 10.86 -32.55 -2.70
C GLY A 181 11.80 -33.39 -1.83
N PRO A 182 13.11 -33.41 -2.14
CA PRO A 182 14.08 -34.08 -1.31
C PRO A 182 14.17 -33.42 0.08
N GLN A 183 14.31 -34.24 1.12
CA GLN A 183 14.36 -33.75 2.52
C GLN A 183 15.52 -32.79 2.79
N LEU A 184 16.65 -33.02 2.13
CA LEU A 184 17.85 -32.17 2.18
C LEU A 184 18.39 -32.01 0.77
N GLN A 185 18.83 -30.79 0.44
CA GLN A 185 19.51 -30.51 -0.81
C GLN A 185 20.97 -31.00 -0.75
N LEU A 186 21.46 -31.55 -1.87
CA LEU A 186 22.82 -32.07 -2.05
C LEU A 186 23.52 -31.33 -3.20
N PRO A 187 24.87 -31.19 -3.17
CA PRO A 187 25.79 -31.62 -2.11
C PRO A 187 25.70 -30.74 -0.85
N ARG A 188 26.19 -31.28 0.27
CA ARG A 188 26.28 -30.54 1.54
C ARG A 188 27.74 -30.32 1.93
N MET A 189 27.98 -29.25 2.67
CA MET A 189 29.24 -29.03 3.38
C MET A 189 29.09 -29.45 4.83
N ASP A 190 30.22 -29.54 5.53
CA ASP A 190 30.22 -29.73 6.96
C ASP A 190 29.54 -28.56 7.68
N ASP A 191 28.96 -28.85 8.84
CA ASP A 191 28.45 -27.83 9.74
C ASP A 191 29.55 -26.85 10.19
N GLY A 192 29.15 -25.63 10.56
CA GLY A 192 30.03 -24.62 11.12
C GLY A 192 30.64 -25.03 12.47
N ASN A 193 31.74 -24.40 12.83
CA ASN A 193 32.49 -24.71 14.05
C ASN A 193 31.95 -24.03 15.32
N GLY A 194 30.90 -23.22 15.20
CA GLY A 194 30.33 -22.41 16.29
C GLY A 194 31.04 -21.09 16.57
N GLU A 195 31.98 -20.69 15.72
CA GLU A 195 32.63 -19.38 15.79
C GLU A 195 31.62 -18.25 15.58
N VAL A 196 31.76 -17.18 16.37
CA VAL A 196 30.96 -15.97 16.25
C VAL A 196 31.86 -14.82 15.82
N THR A 197 31.44 -14.12 14.77
CA THR A 197 32.07 -12.88 14.31
C THR A 197 31.12 -11.71 14.47
N ILE A 198 31.66 -10.57 14.90
CA ILE A 198 30.94 -9.30 15.02
C ILE A 198 31.51 -8.36 13.96
N SER A 199 30.63 -7.76 13.16
CA SER A 199 31.01 -6.84 12.08
C SER A 199 30.05 -5.64 11.98
N GLY A 200 30.40 -4.69 11.10
CA GLY A 200 29.74 -3.40 10.94
C GLY A 200 30.58 -2.24 11.51
N GLU A 201 30.12 -1.00 11.29
CA GLU A 201 30.62 0.16 12.00
C GLU A 201 30.14 0.06 13.45
N LEU A 202 31.01 -0.31 14.40
CA LEU A 202 30.63 -0.53 15.81
C LEU A 202 30.36 0.80 16.53
N LYS A 203 29.26 1.45 16.16
CA LYS A 203 28.85 2.78 16.61
C LYS A 203 27.39 2.80 16.99
N GLN A 204 27.05 3.70 17.91
CA GLN A 204 25.68 3.93 18.35
C GLN A 204 24.79 4.19 17.13
N TRP A 205 23.65 3.50 17.05
CA TRP A 205 22.67 3.52 15.95
C TRP A 205 23.08 2.82 14.65
N HIS A 206 24.31 2.33 14.53
CA HIS A 206 24.73 1.57 13.35
C HIS A 206 24.41 0.09 13.51
N PRO A 207 24.04 -0.62 12.44
CA PRO A 207 23.81 -2.06 12.53
C PRO A 207 25.11 -2.79 12.91
N VAL A 208 25.08 -3.45 14.07
CA VAL A 208 26.06 -4.45 14.49
C VAL A 208 25.54 -5.81 14.05
N THR A 209 26.30 -6.47 13.20
CA THR A 209 25.96 -7.80 12.68
C THR A 209 26.71 -8.86 13.47
N LEU A 210 25.97 -9.82 14.03
CA LEU A 210 26.51 -11.05 14.58
C LEU A 210 26.31 -12.16 13.56
N ASN A 211 27.41 -12.80 13.15
CA ASN A 211 27.41 -13.98 12.30
C ASN A 211 27.93 -15.17 13.12
N LEU A 212 27.12 -16.21 13.26
CA LEU A 212 27.47 -17.48 13.85
C LEU A 212 27.73 -18.50 12.71
N SER A 213 28.87 -19.19 12.77
CA SER A 213 29.11 -20.40 11.96
C SER A 213 28.34 -21.57 12.57
N GLY A 214 27.08 -21.71 12.17
CA GLY A 214 26.10 -22.68 12.65
C GLY A 214 25.94 -23.92 11.76
N PRO A 215 24.85 -24.70 11.92
CA PRO A 215 24.56 -25.84 11.06
C PRO A 215 24.54 -25.44 9.58
N PHE A 216 25.04 -26.32 8.72
CA PHE A 216 24.90 -26.14 7.28
C PHE A 216 23.43 -26.33 6.90
N ALA A 217 22.89 -25.39 6.14
CA ALA A 217 21.54 -25.48 5.59
C ALA A 217 21.48 -24.96 4.15
N HIS A 218 20.40 -25.31 3.46
CA HIS A 218 20.00 -24.75 2.18
C HIS A 218 18.58 -24.19 2.31
N GLU A 219 18.28 -23.07 1.66
CA GLU A 219 16.95 -22.43 1.69
C GLU A 219 15.77 -23.32 1.24
N MET A 220 16.03 -24.51 0.66
CA MET A 220 15.04 -25.49 0.20
C MET A 220 15.13 -26.82 0.95
N ASP A 221 15.87 -26.89 2.07
CA ASP A 221 15.84 -28.05 2.97
C ASP A 221 14.46 -28.16 3.66
N LEU A 222 13.93 -29.38 3.79
CA LEU A 222 12.61 -29.63 4.39
C LEU A 222 12.70 -30.11 5.84
N THR A 223 13.67 -30.99 6.16
CA THR A 223 13.81 -31.54 7.51
C THR A 223 15.27 -31.63 7.93
N PRO A 224 15.75 -30.70 8.80
CA PRO A 224 15.05 -29.50 9.27
C PRO A 224 14.95 -28.41 8.20
N ASN A 225 13.82 -27.71 8.14
CA ASN A 225 13.69 -26.46 7.39
C ASN A 225 14.46 -25.33 8.13
N PRO A 226 15.40 -24.62 7.47
CA PRO A 226 16.23 -23.59 8.12
C PRO A 226 15.45 -22.41 8.70
N PHE A 227 14.28 -22.12 8.16
CA PHE A 227 13.45 -21.00 8.57
C PHE A 227 12.45 -21.42 9.64
N LEU A 228 11.86 -22.61 9.53
CA LEU A 228 10.76 -23.05 10.39
C LEU A 228 11.23 -23.87 11.60
N ASP A 229 12.19 -24.77 11.42
CA ASP A 229 12.58 -25.77 12.44
C ASP A 229 13.79 -25.36 13.26
N TYR A 230 14.37 -24.20 12.97
CA TYR A 230 15.48 -23.62 13.70
C TYR A 230 15.09 -22.27 14.27
N ARG A 231 15.48 -22.03 15.53
CA ARG A 231 15.33 -20.72 16.16
C ARG A 231 16.64 -20.27 16.74
N MET A 232 17.28 -19.33 16.07
CA MET A 232 18.33 -18.50 16.65
C MET A 232 17.71 -17.24 17.25
N SER A 233 18.13 -16.88 18.45
CA SER A 233 17.86 -15.59 19.08
C SER A 233 19.12 -15.13 19.81
N VAL A 234 19.41 -13.84 19.77
CA VAL A 234 20.60 -13.29 20.43
C VAL A 234 20.16 -12.22 21.41
N THR A 235 20.55 -12.41 22.67
CA THR A 235 20.40 -11.38 23.69
C THR A 235 21.65 -10.52 23.71
N PHE A 236 21.49 -9.23 23.45
CA PHE A 236 22.50 -8.19 23.59
C PHE A 236 22.21 -7.34 24.81
N SER A 237 23.18 -7.14 25.68
CA SER A 237 23.02 -6.34 26.90
C SER A 237 24.15 -5.33 27.06
N HIS A 238 23.81 -4.08 27.32
CA HIS A 238 24.80 -3.04 27.62
C HIS A 238 25.37 -3.22 29.03
N GLU A 239 26.63 -2.83 29.25
CA GLU A 239 27.32 -2.98 30.54
C GLU A 239 26.65 -2.25 31.72
N SER A 240 25.78 -1.26 31.45
CA SER A 240 24.99 -0.61 32.49
C SER A 240 23.76 -1.41 32.97
N GLY A 241 23.53 -2.62 32.44
CA GLY A 241 22.39 -3.48 32.74
C GLY A 241 21.13 -3.17 31.94
N VAL A 242 21.01 -1.95 31.40
CA VAL A 242 20.01 -1.54 30.41
C VAL A 242 20.67 -0.68 29.32
N PRO A 243 20.22 -0.79 28.06
CA PRO A 243 19.16 -1.68 27.59
C PRO A 243 19.65 -3.12 27.36
N SER A 244 18.68 -4.02 27.22
CA SER A 244 18.91 -5.40 26.83
C SER A 244 17.87 -5.79 25.77
N TYR A 245 18.34 -6.25 24.62
CA TYR A 245 17.50 -6.64 23.49
C TYR A 245 17.67 -8.12 23.20
N THR A 246 16.58 -8.84 23.02
CA THR A 246 16.61 -10.20 22.44
C THR A 246 16.10 -10.10 21.03
N VAL A 247 17.00 -10.21 20.06
CA VAL A 247 16.67 -10.08 18.63
C VAL A 247 16.55 -11.46 18.00
N PRO A 248 15.60 -11.68 17.08
CA PRO A 248 15.55 -12.91 16.30
C PRO A 248 16.73 -12.99 15.33
N GLY A 249 17.37 -14.15 15.24
CA GLY A 249 18.32 -14.47 14.17
C GLY A 249 17.66 -15.24 13.02
N TYR A 250 18.36 -15.35 11.90
CA TYR A 250 17.91 -15.97 10.65
C TYR A 250 19.05 -16.69 9.91
N PHE A 251 18.71 -17.60 8.99
CA PHE A 251 19.66 -18.27 8.11
C PHE A 251 20.14 -17.35 6.97
N ALA A 252 21.47 -17.22 6.81
CA ALA A 252 22.12 -16.24 5.94
C ALA A 252 23.09 -16.86 4.93
N ALA A 253 22.94 -18.14 4.59
CA ALA A 253 23.75 -18.85 3.60
C ALA A 253 25.26 -18.72 3.87
N ASP A 254 26.01 -18.07 2.99
CA ASP A 254 27.45 -17.83 3.11
C ASP A 254 27.79 -16.51 3.85
N GLY A 255 26.79 -15.73 4.25
CA GLY A 255 26.93 -14.44 4.89
C GLY A 255 27.22 -13.27 3.93
N ASN A 256 27.25 -13.49 2.61
CA ASN A 256 27.45 -12.47 1.59
C ASN A 256 26.52 -12.70 0.39
N ALA A 257 25.30 -13.20 0.67
CA ALA A 257 24.39 -13.74 -0.33
C ALA A 257 23.92 -12.68 -1.34
N ALA A 258 23.88 -11.40 -0.96
CA ALA A 258 23.58 -10.34 -1.93
C ALA A 258 24.58 -10.27 -3.08
N GLU A 259 25.86 -10.55 -2.81
CA GLU A 259 26.94 -10.56 -3.80
C GLU A 259 27.08 -11.94 -4.45
N SER A 260 27.00 -13.03 -3.68
CA SER A 260 27.31 -14.37 -4.18
C SER A 260 26.12 -15.13 -4.77
N SER A 261 24.89 -14.65 -4.57
CA SER A 261 23.65 -15.40 -4.82
C SER A 261 23.60 -16.75 -4.09
N ALA A 262 24.30 -16.88 -2.95
CA ALA A 262 24.36 -18.14 -2.22
C ALA A 262 23.00 -18.54 -1.62
N GLN A 263 22.61 -19.79 -1.89
CA GLN A 263 21.36 -20.41 -1.41
C GLN A 263 21.59 -21.32 -0.18
N SER A 264 22.86 -21.59 0.13
CA SER A 264 23.26 -22.52 1.19
C SER A 264 24.56 -22.07 1.84
N GLY A 265 24.81 -22.59 3.04
CA GLY A 265 26.02 -22.31 3.81
C GLY A 265 25.80 -22.54 5.30
N THR A 266 26.71 -22.02 6.11
CA THR A 266 26.73 -22.25 7.56
C THR A 266 26.45 -20.97 8.36
N LEU A 267 26.15 -19.84 7.72
CA LEU A 267 26.03 -18.57 8.43
C LEU A 267 24.61 -18.35 8.94
N TRP A 268 24.52 -18.05 10.23
CA TRP A 268 23.30 -17.63 10.91
C TRP A 268 23.52 -16.25 11.50
N ARG A 269 22.60 -15.33 11.23
CA ARG A 269 22.81 -13.89 11.41
C ARG A 269 21.79 -13.28 12.36
N ALA A 270 22.22 -12.30 13.13
CA ALA A 270 21.36 -11.44 13.95
C ALA A 270 21.88 -10.00 13.92
N HIS A 271 20.97 -9.03 13.97
CA HIS A 271 21.30 -7.60 13.92
C HIS A 271 20.92 -6.87 15.21
N LEU A 272 21.86 -6.14 15.78
CA LEU A 272 21.64 -5.16 16.83
C LEU A 272 21.84 -3.76 16.26
N SER A 273 20.93 -2.83 16.57
CA SER A 273 21.20 -1.39 16.39
C SER A 273 21.34 -0.75 17.77
N PRO A 274 22.56 -0.68 18.34
CA PRO A 274 22.80 -0.31 19.71
C PRO A 274 22.48 1.17 19.92
N ASP A 275 21.61 1.47 20.87
CA ASP A 275 21.18 2.82 21.22
C ASP A 275 22.11 3.51 22.21
N LYS A 276 23.22 2.86 22.60
CA LYS A 276 24.16 3.36 23.59
C LYS A 276 25.61 2.96 23.28
N ALA A 277 26.51 3.91 23.42
CA ALA A 277 27.95 3.67 23.38
C ALA A 277 28.45 3.03 24.70
N GLY A 278 29.45 2.17 24.60
CA GLY A 278 30.00 1.40 25.71
C GLY A 278 30.19 -0.07 25.37
N ARG A 279 30.48 -0.89 26.38
CA ARG A 279 30.61 -2.35 26.19
C ARG A 279 29.25 -3.02 26.12
N TRP A 280 29.13 -3.92 25.16
CA TRP A 280 27.97 -4.77 24.93
C TRP A 280 28.35 -6.24 25.01
N PHE A 281 27.52 -7.02 25.67
CA PHE A 281 27.63 -8.47 25.78
C PHE A 281 26.59 -9.12 24.88
N TYR A 282 26.93 -10.22 24.22
CA TYR A 282 25.96 -11.05 23.51
C TYR A 282 25.89 -12.46 24.08
N ARG A 283 24.72 -13.09 23.98
CA ARG A 283 24.53 -14.52 24.23
C ARG A 283 23.55 -15.11 23.23
N VAL A 284 23.97 -16.18 22.55
CA VAL A 284 23.19 -16.91 21.57
C VAL A 284 22.32 -17.97 22.25
N SER A 285 21.06 -18.02 21.85
CA SER A 285 20.16 -19.15 22.06
C SER A 285 19.84 -19.76 20.70
N PHE A 286 20.08 -21.06 20.53
CA PHE A 286 19.86 -21.78 19.29
C PHE A 286 19.22 -23.13 19.58
N VAL A 287 17.98 -23.29 19.16
CA VAL A 287 17.21 -24.54 19.27
C VAL A 287 16.77 -25.07 17.91
N ARG A 288 16.56 -26.39 17.84
CA ARG A 288 16.01 -27.09 16.69
C ARG A 288 14.83 -27.97 17.11
N GLY A 289 13.74 -27.93 16.35
CA GLY A 289 12.57 -28.77 16.55
C GLY A 289 11.46 -28.36 15.60
N GLU A 290 10.44 -29.19 15.45
CA GLU A 290 9.28 -28.89 14.61
C GLU A 290 8.69 -27.51 14.98
N ASN A 291 8.60 -26.60 14.01
CA ASN A 291 8.08 -25.24 14.17
C ASN A 291 8.80 -24.38 15.23
N ALA A 292 10.04 -24.73 15.61
CA ALA A 292 10.76 -24.04 16.69
C ALA A 292 10.90 -22.53 16.47
N ALA A 293 10.96 -22.07 15.21
CA ALA A 293 11.05 -20.64 14.89
C ALA A 293 9.88 -19.83 15.47
N ILE A 294 8.66 -20.39 15.43
CA ILE A 294 7.41 -19.73 15.77
C ILE A 294 6.79 -20.22 17.09
N GLU A 295 7.33 -21.29 17.68
CA GLU A 295 6.96 -21.82 19.00
C GLU A 295 8.16 -21.75 19.98
N PRO A 296 8.34 -20.64 20.74
CA PRO A 296 9.53 -20.45 21.59
C PRO A 296 9.74 -21.50 22.68
N SER A 297 8.68 -22.24 23.03
CA SER A 297 8.70 -23.24 24.10
C SER A 297 9.16 -24.63 23.68
N VAL A 298 9.44 -24.86 22.38
CA VAL A 298 9.82 -26.17 21.84
C VAL A 298 11.25 -26.19 21.29
N GLY A 299 11.77 -27.41 21.09
CA GLY A 299 13.06 -27.66 20.46
C GLY A 299 14.18 -28.02 21.42
N ASP A 300 15.16 -28.76 20.90
CA ASP A 300 16.37 -29.16 21.58
C ASP A 300 17.51 -28.16 21.30
N TYR A 301 18.39 -27.96 22.27
CA TYR A 301 19.57 -27.13 22.07
C TYR A 301 20.49 -27.68 20.97
N VAL A 302 20.92 -26.80 20.07
CA VAL A 302 21.85 -27.15 19.01
C VAL A 302 23.28 -26.88 19.48
N VAL A 303 24.01 -27.92 19.88
CA VAL A 303 25.42 -27.86 20.32
C VAL A 303 26.33 -27.96 19.10
N PRO A 304 27.46 -27.21 19.00
CA PRO A 304 28.07 -26.33 20.02
C PRO A 304 27.61 -24.86 20.00
N TYR A 305 26.55 -24.54 19.27
CA TYR A 305 26.12 -23.16 19.01
C TYR A 305 25.35 -22.52 20.17
N GLN A 306 24.56 -23.33 20.88
CA GLN A 306 23.80 -22.89 22.04
C GLN A 306 24.74 -22.28 23.11
N GLY A 307 24.41 -21.07 23.56
CA GLY A 307 25.11 -20.43 24.67
C GLY A 307 26.41 -19.72 24.29
N GLN A 308 26.80 -19.70 23.01
CA GLN A 308 27.93 -18.88 22.54
C GLN A 308 27.75 -17.43 23.01
N SER A 309 28.82 -16.83 23.52
CA SER A 309 28.77 -15.50 24.12
C SER A 309 30.08 -14.75 23.95
N GLY A 310 30.03 -13.43 24.06
CA GLY A 310 31.19 -12.58 23.91
C GLY A 310 30.87 -11.13 24.19
N ILE A 311 31.85 -10.27 23.89
CA ILE A 311 31.81 -8.84 24.19
C ILE A 311 32.34 -8.04 22.99
N PHE A 312 31.76 -6.87 22.76
CA PHE A 312 32.28 -5.87 21.82
C PHE A 312 32.06 -4.46 22.38
N VAL A 313 32.70 -3.47 21.77
CA VAL A 313 32.63 -2.06 22.18
C VAL A 313 31.94 -1.27 21.07
N VAL A 314 30.98 -0.43 21.47
CA VAL A 314 30.26 0.49 20.60
C VAL A 314 30.73 1.91 20.91
N GLU A 315 31.18 2.63 19.89
CA GLU A 315 31.54 4.05 19.99
C GLU A 315 30.33 4.96 19.77
N PRO A 316 30.40 6.26 20.11
CA PRO A 316 29.38 7.23 19.68
C PRO A 316 29.26 7.31 18.15
N THR A 317 28.05 7.63 17.66
CA THR A 317 27.83 7.91 16.23
C THR A 317 28.61 9.14 15.78
N ASP A 318 29.10 9.11 14.55
CA ASP A 318 29.74 10.24 13.86
C ASP A 318 28.91 10.76 12.68
N LYS A 319 27.74 10.15 12.41
CA LYS A 319 26.87 10.56 11.32
C LYS A 319 26.18 11.89 11.66
N GLN A 320 25.85 12.63 10.61
CA GLN A 320 25.24 13.97 10.70
C GLN A 320 24.11 14.11 9.67
N GLY A 321 23.29 15.14 9.82
CA GLY A 321 22.29 15.51 8.82
C GLY A 321 21.09 14.56 8.78
N ARG A 322 20.75 14.07 7.58
CA ARG A 322 19.54 13.29 7.33
C ARG A 322 19.68 11.79 7.56
N ASP A 323 20.90 11.27 7.60
CA ASP A 323 21.15 9.87 7.94
C ASP A 323 20.52 9.58 9.30
N PHE A 324 19.64 8.59 9.40
CA PHE A 324 18.93 8.32 10.65
C PHE A 324 19.87 7.96 11.80
N ARG A 325 21.09 7.48 11.51
CA ARG A 325 22.12 7.20 12.52
C ARG A 325 22.65 8.48 13.19
N ALA A 326 22.39 9.65 12.62
CA ALA A 326 22.71 10.95 13.22
C ALA A 326 21.71 11.35 14.32
N LYS A 327 20.46 10.90 14.20
CA LYS A 327 19.35 11.32 15.08
C LYS A 327 18.86 10.19 15.99
N GLY A 328 19.17 8.94 15.65
CA GLY A 328 18.71 7.74 16.34
C GLY A 328 17.34 7.28 15.87
N ARG A 329 16.92 6.12 16.41
CA ARG A 329 15.67 5.41 16.09
C ARG A 329 14.45 6.33 16.20
N LEU A 330 13.49 6.19 15.30
CA LEU A 330 12.17 6.79 15.44
C LEU A 330 11.30 5.92 16.36
N GLU A 331 10.83 6.53 17.45
CA GLU A 331 10.06 5.85 18.47
C GLU A 331 8.62 6.39 18.52
N TYR A 332 7.68 5.48 18.74
CA TYR A 332 6.35 5.85 19.20
C TYR A 332 6.41 6.18 20.69
N VAL A 333 6.23 7.46 21.01
CA VAL A 333 6.35 7.98 22.39
C VAL A 333 5.00 8.13 23.11
N GLY A 334 3.97 7.37 22.70
CA GLY A 334 2.62 7.50 23.27
C GLY A 334 1.87 8.76 22.82
N ALA A 335 2.28 9.37 21.70
CA ALA A 335 1.74 10.62 21.17
C ALA A 335 1.55 10.56 19.64
N ARG A 336 0.99 11.61 19.06
CA ARG A 336 0.58 11.66 17.64
C ARG A 336 1.72 11.75 16.61
N TYR A 337 2.95 11.88 17.08
CA TYR A 337 4.14 12.03 16.25
C TYR A 337 5.24 11.09 16.76
N LEU A 338 5.99 10.51 15.82
CA LEU A 338 7.22 9.81 16.13
C LEU A 338 8.30 10.80 16.57
N ARG A 339 9.23 10.33 17.40
CA ARG A 339 10.36 11.13 17.89
C ARG A 339 11.66 10.37 17.71
N HIS A 340 12.70 11.06 17.25
CA HIS A 340 14.06 10.55 17.22
C HIS A 340 14.58 10.35 18.66
N ALA A 341 14.98 9.13 19.00
CA ALA A 341 15.47 8.76 20.32
C ALA A 341 16.74 9.53 20.72
N GLY A 342 17.65 9.76 19.76
CA GLY A 342 18.93 10.40 19.99
C GLY A 342 18.85 11.93 20.06
N SER A 343 18.13 12.57 19.14
CA SER A 343 18.03 14.04 19.09
C SER A 343 16.81 14.63 19.82
N GLY A 344 15.77 13.83 20.06
CA GLY A 344 14.50 14.29 20.60
C GLY A 344 13.61 15.04 19.58
N GLU A 345 14.04 15.17 18.33
CA GLU A 345 13.27 15.84 17.27
C GLU A 345 12.03 15.02 16.88
N TYR A 346 10.91 15.70 16.69
CA TYR A 346 9.68 15.09 16.16
C TYR A 346 9.73 14.94 14.64
N PHE A 347 9.10 13.89 14.14
CA PHE A 347 9.13 13.50 12.74
C PHE A 347 7.78 13.78 12.04
N ILE A 348 7.85 14.47 10.92
CA ILE A 348 6.76 14.61 9.94
C ILE A 348 7.23 13.95 8.67
N LYS A 349 6.42 13.04 8.12
CA LYS A 349 6.77 12.31 6.90
C LYS A 349 6.19 12.94 5.64
N ALA A 350 6.96 12.93 4.57
CA ALA A 350 6.46 13.12 3.22
C ALA A 350 7.25 12.25 2.25
N GLY A 351 6.54 11.49 1.42
CA GLY A 351 7.17 10.46 0.60
C GLY A 351 6.28 9.91 -0.51
N THR A 352 6.71 8.78 -1.06
CA THR A 352 5.98 8.05 -2.11
C THR A 352 5.17 6.94 -1.46
N ASP A 353 3.90 6.79 -1.87
CA ASP A 353 3.14 5.57 -1.59
C ASP A 353 3.20 4.60 -2.78
N ALA A 354 3.55 5.14 -3.96
CA ALA A 354 3.70 4.42 -5.22
C ALA A 354 5.17 4.34 -5.67
N PRO A 355 5.55 3.34 -6.48
CA PRO A 355 4.73 2.17 -6.80
C PRO A 355 4.74 1.15 -5.67
N GLU A 356 3.63 0.47 -5.44
CA GLU A 356 3.59 -0.70 -4.54
C GLU A 356 4.62 -1.79 -4.95
N THR A 357 4.90 -1.87 -6.25
CA THR A 357 5.80 -2.84 -6.90
C THR A 357 7.27 -2.40 -6.89
N LEU A 358 7.67 -1.47 -6.02
CA LEU A 358 9.04 -0.96 -5.94
C LEU A 358 10.10 -2.07 -5.83
N LEU A 359 9.77 -3.17 -5.12
CA LEU A 359 10.65 -4.33 -4.95
C LEU A 359 10.59 -5.35 -6.10
N ALA A 360 9.76 -5.15 -7.12
CA ALA A 360 9.73 -5.97 -8.34
C ALA A 360 10.81 -5.46 -9.32
N TYR A 361 12.09 -5.67 -8.98
CA TYR A 361 13.24 -5.06 -9.65
C TYR A 361 14.14 -6.12 -10.30
N GLU A 362 14.61 -5.86 -11.53
CA GLU A 362 15.33 -6.86 -12.34
C GLU A 362 16.70 -7.28 -11.80
N ASP A 363 17.33 -6.43 -10.99
CA ASP A 363 18.63 -6.72 -10.39
C ASP A 363 18.55 -7.59 -9.12
N PHE A 364 17.34 -7.85 -8.62
CA PHE A 364 17.16 -8.78 -7.51
C PHE A 364 17.16 -10.23 -7.99
N ASP A 365 17.86 -11.08 -7.27
CA ASP A 365 17.92 -12.51 -7.55
C ASP A 365 16.52 -13.14 -7.46
N ASN A 366 16.28 -14.13 -8.32
CA ASN A 366 15.05 -14.92 -8.41
C ASN A 366 13.74 -14.10 -8.33
N SER A 367 13.74 -12.91 -8.91
CA SER A 367 12.56 -12.06 -9.03
C SER A 367 11.85 -12.34 -10.35
N LEU A 368 10.52 -12.37 -10.34
CA LEU A 368 9.68 -12.70 -11.49
C LEU A 368 8.38 -11.90 -11.41
N GLY A 369 7.92 -11.39 -12.55
CA GLY A 369 6.56 -10.86 -12.68
C GLY A 369 5.60 -11.90 -13.26
N MET A 370 4.44 -12.08 -12.63
CA MET A 370 3.43 -13.04 -13.11
C MET A 370 2.52 -12.47 -14.19
N LYS A 371 2.46 -11.15 -14.33
CA LYS A 371 1.62 -10.44 -15.30
C LYS A 371 2.47 -10.01 -16.51
N PRO A 372 2.17 -10.44 -17.74
CA PRO A 372 3.00 -10.13 -18.91
C PRO A 372 3.08 -8.64 -19.24
N ASN A 373 2.05 -7.88 -18.88
CA ASN A 373 1.97 -6.43 -19.08
C ASN A 373 2.65 -5.62 -17.96
N LEU A 374 3.26 -6.29 -16.97
CA LEU A 374 3.93 -5.67 -15.85
C LEU A 374 5.33 -6.28 -15.67
N PRO A 375 6.32 -5.85 -16.48
CA PRO A 375 7.68 -6.32 -16.35
C PRO A 375 8.29 -5.90 -15.01
N LEU A 376 9.37 -6.58 -14.62
CA LEU A 376 10.23 -6.09 -13.54
C LEU A 376 10.79 -4.72 -13.92
N LYS A 377 10.92 -3.87 -12.90
CA LYS A 377 11.41 -2.50 -13.05
C LYS A 377 12.88 -2.48 -13.37
N THR A 378 13.30 -1.45 -14.10
CA THR A 378 14.73 -1.15 -14.36
C THR A 378 15.22 0.11 -13.63
N TRP A 379 14.29 1.00 -13.25
CA TRP A 379 14.55 2.32 -12.66
C TRP A 379 15.50 3.17 -13.52
N GLN A 380 15.61 2.87 -14.81
CA GLN A 380 16.61 3.46 -15.70
C GLN A 380 16.57 5.00 -15.77
N PRO A 381 15.41 5.69 -15.68
CA PRO A 381 15.36 7.16 -15.60
C PRO A 381 16.23 7.75 -14.47
N HIS A 382 16.52 6.98 -13.43
CA HIS A 382 17.30 7.36 -12.26
C HIS A 382 18.76 6.90 -12.27
N ALA A 383 19.25 6.29 -13.35
CA ALA A 383 20.67 5.90 -13.48
C ALA A 383 21.65 7.07 -13.29
N LYS A 384 21.21 8.29 -13.63
CA LYS A 384 21.95 9.55 -13.47
C LYS A 384 21.99 10.09 -12.04
N ASP A 385 21.10 9.61 -11.18
CA ASP A 385 20.97 10.03 -9.78
C ASP A 385 21.83 9.14 -8.85
N ALA A 386 22.39 8.05 -9.39
CA ALA A 386 23.35 7.20 -8.72
C ALA A 386 24.61 8.00 -8.31
N LYS A 387 25.06 7.84 -7.07
CA LYS A 387 26.30 8.43 -6.56
C LYS A 387 27.39 7.36 -6.48
N ALA A 388 28.64 7.81 -6.46
CA ALA A 388 29.81 6.93 -6.53
C ALA A 388 30.01 6.09 -5.26
N ASP A 389 29.48 6.54 -4.13
CA ASP A 389 29.56 5.92 -2.81
C ASP A 389 28.30 5.12 -2.45
N ASP A 390 27.33 5.00 -3.35
CA ASP A 390 26.15 4.17 -3.12
C ASP A 390 26.53 2.68 -3.04
N LEU A 391 25.77 1.92 -2.26
CA LEU A 391 25.88 0.46 -2.19
C LEU A 391 25.65 -0.18 -3.57
N ARG A 392 26.27 -1.33 -3.86
CA ARG A 392 26.07 -2.14 -5.08
C ARG A 392 26.33 -3.61 -4.77
N TRP A 393 25.76 -4.49 -5.58
CA TRP A 393 26.11 -5.91 -5.58
C TRP A 393 26.42 -6.38 -7.00
N GLN A 394 27.17 -7.47 -7.13
CA GLN A 394 27.51 -8.14 -8.39
C GLN A 394 27.99 -7.16 -9.48
N GLY A 395 28.87 -6.25 -9.08
CA GLY A 395 29.29 -5.13 -9.92
C GLY A 395 28.37 -3.93 -9.78
N ASP A 396 27.52 -3.69 -10.78
CA ASP A 396 26.70 -2.47 -10.89
C ASP A 396 25.22 -2.68 -10.55
N LYS A 397 24.82 -3.87 -10.09
CA LYS A 397 23.42 -4.14 -9.72
C LYS A 397 22.99 -3.26 -8.54
N GLY A 398 21.72 -2.85 -8.56
CA GLY A 398 21.14 -1.93 -7.58
C GLY A 398 21.23 -0.47 -7.98
N LYS A 399 22.09 -0.12 -8.94
CA LYS A 399 22.46 1.27 -9.24
C LYS A 399 21.28 2.19 -9.47
N ASN A 400 20.32 1.75 -10.27
CA ASN A 400 19.23 2.59 -10.73
C ASN A 400 18.19 2.81 -9.63
N LEU A 401 17.80 1.76 -8.92
CA LEU A 401 16.89 1.87 -7.77
C LEU A 401 17.50 2.75 -6.66
N LEU A 402 18.79 2.57 -6.35
CA LEU A 402 19.46 3.41 -5.36
C LEU A 402 19.59 4.86 -5.83
N GLY A 403 19.75 5.10 -7.14
CA GLY A 403 19.62 6.41 -7.76
C GLY A 403 18.22 7.01 -7.58
N ALA A 404 17.15 6.22 -7.71
CA ALA A 404 15.79 6.69 -7.51
C ALA A 404 15.56 7.18 -6.07
N LEU A 405 16.09 6.45 -5.09
CA LEU A 405 16.09 6.87 -3.68
C LEU A 405 16.92 8.14 -3.45
N ASN A 406 18.04 8.29 -4.16
CA ASN A 406 18.84 9.51 -4.10
C ASN A 406 18.06 10.71 -4.60
N TYR A 407 17.36 10.56 -5.71
CA TYR A 407 16.52 11.62 -6.25
C TYR A 407 15.44 12.05 -5.26
N LEU A 408 14.70 11.12 -4.66
CA LEU A 408 13.68 11.45 -3.65
C LEU A 408 14.29 12.19 -2.45
N ALA A 409 15.40 11.69 -1.93
CA ALA A 409 16.10 12.32 -0.82
C ALA A 409 16.63 13.72 -1.21
N ASP A 410 17.24 13.88 -2.37
CA ASP A 410 17.79 15.15 -2.85
C ASP A 410 16.69 16.19 -3.11
N LYS A 411 15.47 15.76 -3.50
CA LYS A 411 14.26 16.60 -3.51
C LYS A 411 13.77 16.99 -2.12
N GLY A 412 14.24 16.34 -1.07
CA GLY A 412 13.92 16.66 0.33
C GLY A 412 12.82 15.80 0.96
N LEU A 413 12.42 14.71 0.30
CA LEU A 413 11.53 13.72 0.89
C LEU A 413 12.24 12.89 1.96
N ASN A 414 11.46 12.27 2.83
CA ASN A 414 11.97 11.52 3.97
C ASN A 414 11.19 10.21 4.25
N ALA A 415 10.41 9.71 3.30
CA ALA A 415 9.71 8.43 3.40
C ALA A 415 9.53 7.76 2.03
N LEU A 416 9.45 6.42 2.04
CA LEU A 416 8.97 5.61 0.91
C LEU A 416 8.14 4.43 1.41
N SER A 417 7.13 4.07 0.61
CA SER A 417 6.29 2.88 0.78
C SER A 417 6.61 1.83 -0.26
N PHE A 418 6.35 0.57 0.09
CA PHE A 418 6.50 -0.59 -0.77
C PHE A 418 5.75 -1.78 -0.16
N LEU A 419 5.26 -2.69 -1.01
CA LEU A 419 4.78 -3.99 -0.58
C LEU A 419 5.97 -4.95 -0.41
N THR A 420 5.93 -5.80 0.62
CA THR A 420 6.85 -6.96 0.74
C THR A 420 6.22 -8.28 0.31
N TYR A 421 4.90 -8.28 0.05
CA TYR A 421 4.17 -9.43 -0.46
C TYR A 421 2.91 -8.99 -1.22
N ASN A 422 2.84 -9.30 -2.51
CA ASN A 422 1.69 -8.98 -3.37
C ASN A 422 1.30 -10.17 -4.28
N ALA A 423 1.67 -11.39 -3.90
CA ALA A 423 1.32 -12.57 -4.69
C ALA A 423 -0.20 -12.70 -4.84
N ALA A 424 -0.68 -12.85 -6.07
CA ALA A 424 -2.10 -12.78 -6.49
C ALA A 424 -2.77 -11.40 -6.44
N GLY A 425 -2.02 -10.35 -6.09
CA GLY A 425 -2.49 -8.98 -6.10
C GLY A 425 -2.30 -8.23 -7.41
N ASP A 426 -2.34 -6.91 -7.37
CA ASP A 426 -2.30 -6.05 -8.55
C ASP A 426 -0.95 -6.09 -9.25
N GLY A 427 0.16 -6.16 -8.50
CA GLY A 427 1.47 -6.40 -9.09
C GLY A 427 1.76 -7.87 -9.41
N ASP A 428 1.42 -8.78 -8.49
CA ASP A 428 1.78 -10.21 -8.53
C ASP A 428 3.25 -10.48 -8.94
N ASN A 429 4.18 -9.81 -8.26
CA ASN A 429 5.60 -9.75 -8.63
C ASN A 429 6.57 -9.46 -7.46
N VAL A 430 6.07 -9.41 -6.22
CA VAL A 430 6.84 -9.18 -5.00
C VAL A 430 6.51 -10.24 -3.95
N TRP A 431 7.52 -11.01 -3.55
CA TRP A 431 7.46 -11.93 -2.43
C TRP A 431 8.87 -12.22 -1.90
N PRO A 432 9.02 -12.57 -0.61
CA PRO A 432 10.32 -12.85 -0.01
C PRO A 432 10.81 -14.28 -0.26
N TYR A 433 10.00 -15.11 -0.93
CA TYR A 433 10.22 -16.55 -1.07
C TYR A 433 11.12 -16.91 -2.26
N VAL A 434 11.71 -18.12 -2.20
CA VAL A 434 12.45 -18.72 -3.34
C VAL A 434 11.50 -18.93 -4.51
N GLU A 435 10.30 -19.45 -4.22
CA GLU A 435 9.21 -19.58 -5.18
C GLU A 435 7.96 -18.91 -4.63
N ARG A 436 7.18 -18.28 -5.52
CA ARG A 436 5.97 -17.51 -5.17
C ARG A 436 5.02 -18.22 -4.19
N ASN A 437 4.80 -19.53 -4.39
CA ASN A 437 3.87 -20.32 -3.58
C ASN A 437 4.57 -21.09 -2.44
N GLY A 438 5.90 -20.99 -2.32
CA GLY A 438 6.74 -21.67 -1.33
C GLY A 438 6.90 -20.86 -0.05
N LYS A 439 5.78 -20.61 0.65
CA LYS A 439 5.67 -19.70 1.81
C LYS A 439 6.51 -20.09 3.03
N LEU A 440 7.11 -21.28 3.03
CA LEU A 440 7.99 -21.78 4.09
C LEU A 440 9.49 -21.69 3.72
N HIS A 441 9.82 -21.17 2.53
CA HIS A 441 11.19 -21.11 1.99
C HIS A 441 11.52 -19.70 1.50
N PHE A 442 12.39 -19.01 2.23
CA PHE A 442 12.77 -17.62 1.96
C PHE A 442 14.02 -17.55 1.09
N ASP A 443 14.04 -16.62 0.14
CA ASP A 443 15.18 -16.39 -0.72
C ASP A 443 16.25 -15.58 0.02
N VAL A 444 17.36 -16.23 0.38
CA VAL A 444 18.37 -15.60 1.23
C VAL A 444 19.07 -14.46 0.49
N SER A 445 19.38 -14.63 -0.79
CA SER A 445 20.11 -13.66 -1.62
C SER A 445 19.29 -12.41 -1.92
N LYS A 446 18.05 -12.58 -2.37
CA LYS A 446 17.08 -11.51 -2.63
C LYS A 446 16.84 -10.66 -1.40
N LEU A 447 16.64 -11.29 -0.25
CA LEU A 447 16.39 -10.56 1.00
C LEU A 447 17.63 -9.82 1.52
N ASP A 448 18.83 -10.30 1.23
CA ASP A 448 20.07 -9.57 1.53
C ASP A 448 20.22 -8.36 0.59
N GLN A 449 19.81 -8.47 -0.68
CA GLN A 449 19.77 -7.34 -1.64
C GLN A 449 18.70 -6.30 -1.28
N TRP A 450 17.52 -6.73 -0.82
CA TRP A 450 16.52 -5.82 -0.23
C TRP A 450 17.11 -5.04 0.94
N ASN A 451 17.88 -5.70 1.81
CA ASN A 451 18.52 -5.03 2.92
C ASN A 451 19.53 -3.96 2.48
N MET A 452 20.21 -4.14 1.34
CA MET A 452 21.08 -3.11 0.77
C MET A 452 20.29 -1.85 0.39
N VAL A 453 19.12 -2.04 -0.24
CA VAL A 453 18.21 -0.92 -0.59
C VAL A 453 17.69 -0.22 0.66
N PHE A 454 17.24 -0.96 1.66
CA PHE A 454 16.75 -0.38 2.92
C PHE A 454 17.85 0.32 3.72
N THR A 455 19.05 -0.25 3.77
CA THR A 455 20.20 0.39 4.40
C THR A 455 20.51 1.73 3.72
N HIS A 456 20.52 1.75 2.39
CA HIS A 456 20.74 2.96 1.62
C HIS A 456 19.64 4.02 1.87
N ALA A 457 18.37 3.60 1.88
CA ALA A 457 17.25 4.47 2.23
C ALA A 457 17.45 5.14 3.60
N GLN A 458 17.86 4.38 4.62
CA GLN A 458 18.13 4.91 5.97
C GLN A 458 19.29 5.91 5.99
N GLN A 459 20.36 5.65 5.23
CA GLN A 459 21.49 6.59 5.06
C GLN A 459 21.06 7.88 4.38
N ARG A 460 20.07 7.81 3.50
CA ARG A 460 19.47 8.95 2.80
C ARG A 460 18.28 9.57 3.54
N GLY A 461 17.99 9.14 4.77
CA GLY A 461 16.95 9.72 5.61
C GLY A 461 15.52 9.42 5.15
N LEU A 462 15.32 8.28 4.49
CA LEU A 462 14.03 7.82 4.00
C LEU A 462 13.45 6.76 4.94
N PHE A 463 12.36 7.11 5.62
CA PHE A 463 11.55 6.22 6.44
C PHE A 463 10.99 5.08 5.59
N LEU A 464 11.05 3.85 6.10
CA LEU A 464 10.58 2.65 5.41
C LEU A 464 9.15 2.31 5.84
N HIS A 465 8.19 2.53 4.97
CA HIS A 465 6.81 2.11 5.20
C HIS A 465 6.60 0.70 4.65
N PHE A 466 6.67 -0.32 5.51
CA PHE A 466 6.43 -1.71 5.12
C PHE A 466 4.92 -1.98 5.06
N LYS A 467 4.34 -1.99 3.85
CA LYS A 467 3.02 -2.61 3.61
C LYS A 467 3.23 -4.13 3.51
N LEU A 468 2.76 -4.87 4.51
CA LEU A 468 3.13 -6.29 4.65
C LEU A 468 2.42 -7.24 3.68
N GLN A 469 1.29 -6.84 3.11
CA GLN A 469 0.45 -7.65 2.23
C GLN A 469 -0.59 -6.74 1.55
N GLU A 470 -1.17 -7.21 0.46
CA GLU A 470 -2.25 -6.55 -0.29
C GLU A 470 -3.61 -7.14 0.04
N ASN A 471 -4.70 -6.42 -0.28
CA ASN A 471 -6.08 -6.86 0.02
C ASN A 471 -6.43 -8.19 -0.67
N GLU A 472 -5.82 -8.45 -1.83
CA GLU A 472 -6.08 -9.60 -2.69
C GLU A 472 -5.49 -10.88 -2.11
N SER A 473 -4.53 -10.77 -1.20
CA SER A 473 -3.77 -11.90 -0.64
C SER A 473 -3.66 -11.87 0.88
N ASP A 474 -4.37 -10.96 1.55
CA ASP A 474 -4.34 -10.91 3.01
C ASP A 474 -5.15 -12.04 3.65
N ASP A 475 -6.19 -12.56 2.98
CA ASP A 475 -7.04 -13.65 3.46
C ASP A 475 -7.95 -14.31 2.38
N HIS A 476 -8.98 -15.07 2.79
CA HIS A 476 -9.99 -15.69 1.91
C HIS A 476 -11.25 -14.83 1.65
N ARG A 477 -11.13 -13.50 1.61
CA ARG A 477 -12.19 -12.53 1.39
C ARG A 477 -11.73 -11.55 0.33
N HIS A 478 -12.30 -11.66 -0.87
CA HIS A 478 -11.88 -10.85 -1.99
C HIS A 478 -12.54 -9.47 -1.99
N GLY A 479 -11.68 -8.44 -2.02
CA GLY A 479 -12.02 -7.03 -2.20
C GLY A 479 -12.84 -6.40 -1.08
N ALA A 480 -13.21 -5.13 -1.26
CA ALA A 480 -13.94 -4.34 -0.26
C ALA A 480 -15.25 -4.98 0.23
N ALA A 481 -15.93 -5.77 -0.61
CA ALA A 481 -17.16 -6.48 -0.22
C ALA A 481 -16.92 -7.72 0.66
N LYS A 482 -15.65 -8.08 0.91
CA LYS A 482 -15.22 -9.25 1.69
C LYS A 482 -15.88 -10.55 1.21
N LYS A 483 -15.98 -10.73 -0.11
CA LYS A 483 -16.66 -11.90 -0.69
C LYS A 483 -15.82 -13.16 -0.45
N PRO A 484 -16.36 -14.22 0.18
CA PRO A 484 -15.60 -15.44 0.42
C PRO A 484 -15.03 -16.02 -0.88
N ARG A 485 -13.72 -16.22 -0.93
CA ARG A 485 -12.98 -16.81 -2.06
C ARG A 485 -11.76 -17.54 -1.52
N ILE A 486 -11.47 -18.74 -2.04
CA ILE A 486 -10.20 -19.41 -1.73
C ILE A 486 -9.10 -18.71 -2.52
N ILE A 487 -8.08 -18.23 -1.81
CA ILE A 487 -6.93 -17.52 -2.37
C ILE A 487 -5.70 -18.29 -1.90
N PRO A 488 -5.15 -19.20 -2.72
CA PRO A 488 -4.02 -20.06 -2.33
C PRO A 488 -2.81 -19.28 -1.81
N GLU A 489 -2.60 -18.07 -2.30
CA GLU A 489 -1.52 -17.17 -1.93
C GLU A 489 -1.73 -16.54 -0.55
N ALA A 490 -2.95 -16.51 -0.02
CA ALA A 490 -3.21 -15.89 1.27
C ALA A 490 -2.53 -16.64 2.41
N LEU A 491 -1.77 -15.92 3.25
CA LEU A 491 -1.04 -16.52 4.37
C LEU A 491 -2.04 -17.04 5.41
N ASP A 492 -2.05 -18.36 5.64
CA ASP A 492 -2.95 -19.08 6.53
C ASP A 492 -4.45 -18.71 6.36
N ALA A 493 -4.86 -18.41 5.12
CA ALA A 493 -6.22 -17.94 4.81
C ALA A 493 -6.68 -16.71 5.62
N GLY A 494 -5.74 -15.88 6.09
CA GLY A 494 -6.02 -14.71 6.93
C GLY A 494 -5.62 -14.85 8.39
N LYS A 495 -5.33 -16.05 8.88
CA LYS A 495 -5.04 -16.28 10.30
C LYS A 495 -3.58 -16.00 10.63
N LEU A 496 -3.30 -15.83 11.93
CA LEU A 496 -1.94 -15.87 12.45
C LEU A 496 -1.49 -17.32 12.66
N GLY A 497 -1.33 -18.06 11.55
CA GLY A 497 -0.87 -19.45 11.54
C GLY A 497 0.63 -19.59 11.30
N ILE A 498 1.04 -20.69 10.69
CA ILE A 498 2.47 -21.01 10.50
C ILE A 498 3.08 -20.08 9.46
N GLU A 499 2.42 -19.90 8.31
CA GLU A 499 2.92 -19.13 7.18
C GLU A 499 3.13 -17.66 7.59
N ARG A 500 2.11 -17.05 8.21
CA ARG A 500 2.13 -15.65 8.62
C ARG A 500 3.10 -15.41 9.77
N LYS A 501 3.15 -16.29 10.77
CA LYS A 501 4.13 -16.11 11.86
C LYS A 501 5.56 -16.19 11.34
N LEU A 502 5.84 -17.15 10.45
CA LEU A 502 7.16 -17.31 9.88
C LEU A 502 7.55 -16.09 9.02
N TYR A 503 6.65 -15.64 8.15
CA TYR A 503 6.80 -14.41 7.35
C TYR A 503 7.16 -13.19 8.20
N LEU A 504 6.37 -12.91 9.24
CA LEU A 504 6.61 -11.75 10.10
C LEU A 504 7.92 -11.87 10.87
N ARG A 505 8.25 -13.08 11.36
CA ARG A 505 9.50 -13.32 12.08
C ARG A 505 10.73 -13.12 11.18
N GLU A 506 10.70 -13.59 9.94
CA GLU A 506 11.80 -13.40 8.99
C GLU A 506 12.00 -11.92 8.63
N LEU A 507 10.92 -11.18 8.37
CA LEU A 507 11.01 -9.75 8.10
C LEU A 507 11.56 -8.96 9.29
N VAL A 508 11.10 -9.25 10.51
CA VAL A 508 11.62 -8.59 11.73
C VAL A 508 13.08 -8.95 11.97
N ALA A 509 13.47 -10.22 11.80
CA ALA A 509 14.87 -10.66 11.98
C ALA A 509 15.83 -9.99 11.00
N ARG A 510 15.40 -9.79 9.76
CA ARG A 510 16.22 -9.21 8.70
C ARG A 510 16.22 -7.69 8.72
N PHE A 511 15.07 -7.06 8.98
CA PHE A 511 14.89 -5.62 8.73
C PHE A 511 14.50 -4.81 9.98
N GLY A 512 14.07 -5.45 11.06
CA GLY A 512 13.66 -4.76 12.29
C GLY A 512 14.78 -3.94 12.95
N HIS A 513 16.04 -4.16 12.59
CA HIS A 513 17.15 -3.36 13.11
C HIS A 513 17.21 -1.93 12.53
N HIS A 514 16.58 -1.66 11.38
CA HIS A 514 16.53 -0.31 10.79
C HIS A 514 15.91 0.69 11.75
N LEU A 515 16.34 1.96 11.68
CA LEU A 515 16.04 2.95 12.70
C LEU A 515 14.68 3.64 12.51
N ALA A 516 14.21 3.72 11.28
CA ALA A 516 13.03 4.48 10.89
C ALA A 516 12.16 3.66 9.94
N LEU A 517 11.19 2.95 10.53
CA LEU A 517 10.21 2.14 9.80
C LEU A 517 8.86 2.07 10.53
N ASN A 518 7.84 1.63 9.81
CA ASN A 518 6.62 1.06 10.42
C ASN A 518 6.42 -0.40 9.96
N TRP A 519 5.54 -1.09 10.67
CA TRP A 519 4.88 -2.30 10.20
C TRP A 519 3.42 -1.97 9.89
N ASN A 520 3.05 -1.88 8.62
CA ASN A 520 1.66 -1.75 8.20
C ASN A 520 1.07 -3.15 7.95
N LEU A 521 0.00 -3.49 8.66
CA LEU A 521 -0.61 -4.82 8.62
C LEU A 521 -1.05 -5.25 7.21
N GLY A 522 -1.29 -4.31 6.31
CA GLY A 522 -1.60 -4.59 4.92
C GLY A 522 -2.39 -3.46 4.30
N GLU A 523 -2.28 -3.32 2.99
CA GLU A 523 -3.11 -2.43 2.20
C GLU A 523 -4.57 -2.89 2.21
N GLU A 524 -5.48 -1.91 2.19
CA GLU A 524 -6.94 -2.10 2.15
C GLU A 524 -7.48 -3.33 2.93
N ASN A 525 -6.93 -3.55 4.13
CA ASN A 525 -6.93 -4.86 4.78
C ASN A 525 -8.35 -5.40 5.06
N THR A 526 -8.66 -6.57 4.50
CA THR A 526 -9.96 -7.25 4.58
C THR A 526 -10.07 -8.22 5.75
N GLN A 527 -8.97 -8.44 6.48
CA GLN A 527 -8.95 -9.35 7.62
C GLN A 527 -10.01 -9.03 8.68
N SER A 528 -10.37 -10.04 9.47
CA SER A 528 -11.24 -9.83 10.62
C SER A 528 -10.50 -9.04 11.69
N TYR A 529 -11.25 -8.35 12.55
CA TYR A 529 -10.67 -7.58 13.63
C TYR A 529 -9.82 -8.43 14.59
N GLN A 530 -10.15 -9.72 14.75
CA GLN A 530 -9.35 -10.62 15.57
C GLN A 530 -8.00 -10.93 14.90
N GLU A 531 -8.01 -11.25 13.61
CA GLU A 531 -6.79 -11.53 12.85
C GLU A 531 -5.85 -10.31 12.81
N GLN A 532 -6.41 -9.10 12.65
CA GLN A 532 -5.66 -7.84 12.73
C GLN A 532 -5.01 -7.65 14.11
N ARG A 533 -5.75 -7.90 15.19
CA ARG A 533 -5.22 -7.81 16.56
C ARG A 533 -4.13 -8.84 16.83
N ASP A 534 -4.33 -10.08 16.39
CA ASP A 534 -3.37 -11.17 16.57
C ASP A 534 -2.07 -10.85 15.82
N MET A 535 -2.17 -10.40 14.56
CA MET A 535 -1.02 -9.99 13.76
C MET A 535 -0.24 -8.83 14.39
N ALA A 536 -0.94 -7.78 14.83
CA ALA A 536 -0.31 -6.65 15.52
C ALA A 536 0.36 -7.06 16.85
N ALA A 537 -0.30 -7.91 17.64
CA ALA A 537 0.24 -8.41 18.90
C ALA A 537 1.51 -9.23 18.69
N TYR A 538 1.54 -10.06 17.65
CA TYR A 538 2.71 -10.87 17.32
C TYR A 538 3.88 -10.02 16.83
N LEU A 539 3.64 -9.01 15.98
CA LEU A 539 4.67 -8.03 15.60
C LEU A 539 5.24 -7.30 16.82
N LYS A 540 4.38 -6.89 17.76
CA LYS A 540 4.79 -6.24 19.01
C LYS A 540 5.62 -7.15 19.92
N GLU A 541 5.38 -8.46 19.90
CA GLU A 541 6.18 -9.44 20.64
C GLU A 541 7.53 -9.70 19.97
N LEU A 542 7.55 -9.74 18.63
CA LEU A 542 8.74 -10.07 17.85
C LEU A 542 9.75 -8.94 17.75
N ASP A 543 9.29 -7.70 17.57
CA ASP A 543 10.13 -6.55 17.30
C ASP A 543 10.67 -5.95 18.61
N PRO A 544 11.97 -6.14 18.93
CA PRO A 544 12.54 -5.72 20.20
C PRO A 544 12.71 -4.20 20.32
N TYR A 545 12.40 -3.45 19.25
CA TYR A 545 12.61 -2.01 19.16
C TYR A 545 11.31 -1.21 19.15
N ASP A 546 10.16 -1.86 19.24
CA ASP A 546 8.85 -1.22 19.35
C ASP A 546 8.54 -0.22 18.22
N HIS A 547 8.83 -0.59 16.96
CA HIS A 547 8.48 0.25 15.82
C HIS A 547 6.98 0.51 15.72
N LEU A 548 6.64 1.57 15.00
CA LEU A 548 5.26 1.96 14.76
C LEU A 548 4.51 0.82 14.04
N ILE A 549 3.39 0.38 14.59
CA ILE A 549 2.47 -0.56 13.93
C ILE A 549 1.23 0.21 13.50
N VAL A 550 0.92 0.14 12.20
CA VAL A 550 -0.23 0.82 11.58
C VAL A 550 -1.08 -0.16 10.77
N ILE A 551 -2.25 0.29 10.35
CA ILE A 551 -3.13 -0.45 9.44
C ILE A 551 -3.67 0.50 8.38
N HIS A 552 -3.84 -0.01 7.16
CA HIS A 552 -4.51 0.67 6.06
C HIS A 552 -5.88 0.05 5.79
N SER A 553 -6.85 0.86 5.36
CA SER A 553 -8.24 0.42 5.14
C SER A 553 -8.88 1.19 3.99
N PHE A 554 -9.80 0.53 3.28
CA PHE A 554 -10.69 1.18 2.33
C PHE A 554 -11.36 2.43 2.93
N PRO A 555 -11.59 3.50 2.15
CA PRO A 555 -12.14 4.74 2.68
C PRO A 555 -13.53 4.57 3.30
N SER A 556 -14.32 3.65 2.75
CA SER A 556 -15.68 3.34 3.22
C SER A 556 -15.70 2.45 4.47
N GLN A 557 -14.56 1.85 4.85
CA GLN A 557 -14.45 0.89 5.95
C GLN A 557 -13.68 1.41 7.15
N GLN A 558 -13.07 2.59 7.07
CA GLN A 558 -12.31 3.17 8.19
C GLN A 558 -13.09 3.14 9.50
N GLU A 559 -14.40 3.44 9.47
CA GLU A 559 -15.22 3.43 10.67
C GLU A 559 -15.39 2.04 11.29
N SER A 560 -15.73 1.03 10.48
CA SER A 560 -15.91 -0.33 10.97
C SER A 560 -14.60 -1.00 11.40
N VAL A 561 -13.49 -0.68 10.73
CA VAL A 561 -12.17 -1.25 11.03
C VAL A 561 -11.53 -0.54 12.22
N TYR A 562 -11.30 0.77 12.14
CA TYR A 562 -10.48 1.45 13.14
C TYR A 562 -11.14 1.48 14.52
N LEU A 563 -12.47 1.64 14.62
CA LEU A 563 -13.18 1.60 15.91
C LEU A 563 -13.01 0.28 16.68
N GLN A 564 -12.62 -0.81 16.01
CA GLN A 564 -12.40 -2.12 16.65
C GLN A 564 -10.96 -2.33 17.12
N LEU A 565 -10.09 -1.35 16.88
CA LEU A 565 -8.65 -1.40 17.11
C LEU A 565 -8.15 -0.27 18.01
N LEU A 566 -9.03 0.66 18.44
CA LEU A 566 -8.62 1.79 19.26
C LEU A 566 -8.28 1.38 20.71
N GLY A 567 -7.40 2.16 21.34
CA GLY A 567 -7.13 2.07 22.78
C GLY A 567 -6.61 0.70 23.22
N ALA A 568 -7.26 0.12 24.23
CA ALA A 568 -6.90 -1.17 24.80
C ALA A 568 -7.31 -2.37 23.94
N GLN A 569 -8.08 -2.18 22.88
CA GLN A 569 -8.54 -3.28 22.03
C GLN A 569 -7.41 -3.87 21.19
N SER A 570 -6.43 -3.05 20.78
CA SER A 570 -5.30 -3.49 19.96
C SER A 570 -4.00 -2.85 20.42
N VAL A 571 -2.87 -3.46 20.07
CA VAL A 571 -1.54 -2.86 20.27
C VAL A 571 -1.18 -1.81 19.22
N LEU A 572 -2.01 -1.63 18.18
CA LEU A 572 -1.78 -0.63 17.13
C LEU A 572 -1.54 0.77 17.68
N THR A 573 -0.64 1.47 16.99
CA THR A 573 -0.12 2.78 17.38
C THR A 573 -0.37 3.87 16.33
N GLY A 574 -0.98 3.52 15.20
CA GLY A 574 -1.25 4.46 14.12
C GLY A 574 -2.22 3.96 13.07
N ALA A 575 -2.56 4.87 12.16
CA ALA A 575 -3.38 4.58 10.99
C ALA A 575 -2.72 5.16 9.73
N SER A 576 -2.74 4.36 8.66
CA SER A 576 -2.35 4.74 7.32
C SER A 576 -3.63 4.98 6.52
N LEU A 577 -4.00 6.24 6.29
CA LEU A 577 -5.32 6.58 5.77
C LEU A 577 -5.34 6.64 4.23
N GLN A 578 -6.30 5.95 3.62
CA GLN A 578 -6.77 6.18 2.25
C GLN A 578 -7.98 7.12 2.25
N ASN A 579 -7.90 8.24 1.54
CA ASN A 579 -8.99 9.20 1.50
C ASN A 579 -9.14 9.82 0.12
N HIS A 580 -10.34 10.29 -0.23
CA HIS A 580 -10.46 11.27 -1.31
C HIS A 580 -9.60 12.49 -0.98
N TRP A 581 -8.83 12.99 -1.96
CA TRP A 581 -7.86 14.10 -1.78
C TRP A 581 -8.40 15.29 -0.97
N ARG A 582 -9.66 15.70 -1.17
CA ARG A 582 -10.28 16.83 -0.46
C ARG A 582 -10.75 16.54 0.97
N SER A 583 -10.67 15.28 1.42
CA SER A 583 -11.18 14.83 2.73
C SER A 583 -10.06 14.59 3.76
N ALA A 584 -8.79 14.72 3.38
CA ALA A 584 -7.65 14.37 4.23
C ALA A 584 -7.69 15.06 5.60
N HIS A 585 -7.98 16.36 5.65
CA HIS A 585 -8.09 17.10 6.92
C HIS A 585 -9.14 16.51 7.86
N ARG A 586 -10.39 16.37 7.39
CA ARG A 586 -11.51 15.87 8.20
C ARG A 586 -11.23 14.46 8.73
N GLN A 587 -10.73 13.56 7.88
CA GLN A 587 -10.52 12.17 8.26
C GLN A 587 -9.30 12.01 9.18
N THR A 588 -8.24 12.78 8.95
CA THR A 588 -7.09 12.82 9.86
C THR A 588 -7.52 13.27 11.25
N LEU A 589 -8.24 14.39 11.34
CA LEU A 589 -8.71 14.93 12.62
C LEU A 589 -9.60 13.93 13.36
N ARG A 590 -10.52 13.27 12.64
CA ARG A 590 -11.40 12.24 13.20
C ARG A 590 -10.61 11.15 13.94
N TRP A 591 -9.55 10.61 13.32
CA TRP A 591 -8.80 9.49 13.88
C TRP A 591 -7.76 9.90 14.92
N VAL A 592 -7.21 11.12 14.79
CA VAL A 592 -6.44 11.77 15.85
C VAL A 592 -7.29 11.88 17.12
N ASP A 593 -8.49 12.45 17.02
CA ASP A 593 -9.35 12.68 18.18
C ASP A 593 -9.89 11.36 18.76
N ALA A 594 -10.33 10.42 17.91
CA ALA A 594 -10.88 9.14 18.35
C ALA A 594 -9.84 8.29 19.10
N SER A 595 -8.59 8.28 18.64
CA SER A 595 -7.50 7.54 19.29
C SER A 595 -7.05 8.17 20.61
N GLU A 596 -6.98 9.49 20.66
CA GLU A 596 -6.71 10.23 21.90
C GLU A 596 -7.84 10.01 22.93
N ALA A 597 -9.11 10.06 22.51
CA ALA A 597 -10.26 9.76 23.36
C ALA A 597 -10.28 8.30 23.87
N ALA A 598 -9.75 7.36 23.08
CA ALA A 598 -9.59 5.97 23.48
C ALA A 598 -8.38 5.70 24.41
N GLY A 599 -7.61 6.74 24.76
CA GLY A 599 -6.50 6.67 25.70
C GLY A 599 -5.18 6.19 25.10
N LYS A 600 -5.09 6.05 23.76
CA LYS A 600 -3.86 5.71 23.05
C LYS A 600 -3.78 6.56 21.76
N PRO A 601 -3.18 7.76 21.83
CA PRO A 601 -3.06 8.64 20.66
C PRO A 601 -2.34 7.95 19.51
N TRP A 602 -2.94 7.94 18.33
CA TRP A 602 -2.37 7.34 17.14
C TRP A 602 -1.50 8.33 16.36
N VAL A 603 -0.45 7.80 15.73
CA VAL A 603 0.25 8.46 14.62
C VAL A 603 -0.58 8.26 13.36
N VAL A 604 -1.16 9.34 12.82
CA VAL A 604 -2.12 9.28 11.70
C VAL A 604 -1.56 9.99 10.48
N ALA A 605 -1.32 9.25 9.40
CA ALA A 605 -0.86 9.78 8.12
C ALA A 605 -1.92 9.57 7.02
N ASN A 606 -1.89 10.36 5.96
CA ASN A 606 -2.66 10.07 4.75
C ASN A 606 -1.72 9.55 3.67
N ASP A 607 -1.73 8.25 3.48
CA ASP A 607 -0.77 7.57 2.63
C ASP A 607 -1.34 7.25 1.25
N GLU A 608 -2.65 7.34 1.07
CA GLU A 608 -3.24 7.14 -0.26
C GLU A 608 -4.36 8.17 -0.55
N GLN A 609 -4.35 8.70 -1.78
CA GLN A 609 -5.28 9.72 -2.24
C GLN A 609 -6.16 9.19 -3.39
N ASN A 610 -7.47 9.20 -3.15
CA ASN A 610 -8.47 8.91 -4.17
C ASN A 610 -8.78 10.14 -5.05
N PRO A 611 -9.19 9.93 -6.32
CA PRO A 611 -9.70 8.67 -6.90
C PRO A 611 -8.64 7.59 -7.19
N ALA A 612 -8.98 6.33 -6.92
CA ALA A 612 -8.08 5.16 -7.07
C ALA A 612 -7.45 5.06 -8.46
N GLY A 613 -8.16 5.43 -9.52
CA GLY A 613 -7.58 5.38 -10.86
C GLY A 613 -6.65 6.54 -11.23
N ALA A 614 -6.55 7.61 -10.43
CA ALA A 614 -5.80 8.82 -10.80
C ALA A 614 -4.80 9.32 -9.75
N GLY A 615 -5.06 9.10 -8.46
CA GLY A 615 -4.12 9.46 -7.40
C GLY A 615 -3.65 10.91 -7.43
N VAL A 616 -2.37 11.11 -7.13
CA VAL A 616 -1.65 12.36 -7.34
C VAL A 616 -1.27 12.47 -8.83
N PRO A 617 -1.74 13.53 -9.52
CA PRO A 617 -1.51 13.66 -10.96
C PRO A 617 -0.05 13.90 -11.30
N PRO A 618 0.39 13.51 -12.50
CA PRO A 618 1.68 13.96 -13.02
C PRO A 618 1.74 15.48 -13.12
N ASP A 619 2.95 16.01 -13.10
CA ASP A 619 3.21 17.42 -13.32
C ASP A 619 2.79 17.85 -14.74
N PRO A 620 2.29 19.09 -14.91
CA PRO A 620 2.00 19.66 -16.21
C PRO A 620 3.22 19.58 -17.13
N GLY A 621 3.03 19.00 -18.31
CA GLY A 621 4.06 18.77 -19.31
C GLY A 621 4.75 17.41 -19.24
N TYR A 622 4.65 16.67 -18.12
CA TYR A 622 5.23 15.33 -18.04
C TYR A 622 4.53 14.39 -19.03
N GLN A 623 5.29 13.91 -20.02
CA GLN A 623 4.76 13.14 -21.16
C GLN A 623 3.52 13.75 -21.82
N GLY A 624 3.44 15.09 -21.86
CA GLY A 624 2.31 15.81 -22.47
C GLY A 624 1.05 15.91 -21.63
N PHE A 625 1.08 15.48 -20.35
CA PHE A 625 -0.04 15.65 -19.43
C PHE A 625 -0.33 17.13 -19.17
N ASP A 626 -1.61 17.54 -19.16
CA ASP A 626 -2.00 18.96 -19.03
C ASP A 626 -2.00 19.48 -17.58
N GLY A 627 -1.83 18.57 -16.60
CA GLY A 627 -1.82 18.86 -15.17
C GLY A 627 -3.18 18.74 -14.49
N TRP A 628 -4.25 18.36 -15.20
CA TRP A 628 -5.60 18.30 -14.64
C TRP A 628 -6.19 16.90 -14.73
N VAL A 629 -6.79 16.45 -13.63
CA VAL A 629 -7.60 15.23 -13.60
C VAL A 629 -9.07 15.61 -13.56
N LYS A 630 -9.86 15.04 -14.46
CA LYS A 630 -11.32 15.17 -14.46
C LYS A 630 -11.96 14.06 -13.62
N GLU A 631 -12.92 14.43 -12.79
CA GLU A 631 -13.70 13.56 -11.91
C GLU A 631 -15.18 13.97 -11.99
N GLY A 632 -15.92 13.38 -12.93
CA GLY A 632 -17.29 13.83 -13.25
C GLY A 632 -17.29 15.29 -13.68
N ASP A 633 -18.10 16.12 -12.99
CA ASP A 633 -18.17 17.57 -13.22
C ASP A 633 -17.08 18.37 -12.49
N SER A 634 -16.22 17.70 -11.70
CA SER A 634 -15.13 18.33 -10.95
C SER A 634 -13.77 18.06 -11.61
N GLN A 635 -12.78 18.87 -11.26
CA GLN A 635 -11.39 18.64 -11.64
C GLN A 635 -10.45 19.01 -10.50
N TYR A 636 -9.26 18.41 -10.47
CA TYR A 636 -8.22 18.73 -9.51
C TYR A 636 -6.83 18.61 -10.14
N ASN A 637 -5.84 19.25 -9.52
CA ASN A 637 -4.45 19.21 -9.93
C ASN A 637 -3.50 19.09 -8.72
N LEU A 638 -2.19 19.14 -8.98
CA LEU A 638 -1.13 19.12 -7.95
C LEU A 638 -1.27 20.22 -6.87
N HIS A 639 -1.85 21.39 -7.18
CA HIS A 639 -2.09 22.44 -6.21
C HIS A 639 -3.23 22.09 -5.26
N ASP A 640 -4.27 21.42 -5.74
CA ASP A 640 -5.34 20.91 -4.89
C ASP A 640 -4.83 19.83 -3.94
N ILE A 641 -3.93 18.94 -4.42
CA ILE A 641 -3.22 17.97 -3.57
C ILE A 641 -2.40 18.67 -2.50
N ARG A 642 -1.57 19.67 -2.86
CA ARG A 642 -0.83 20.48 -1.86
C ARG A 642 -1.79 21.07 -0.83
N LYS A 643 -2.86 21.72 -1.30
CA LYS A 643 -3.76 22.52 -0.46
C LYS A 643 -4.60 21.66 0.47
N MET A 644 -5.22 20.61 -0.05
CA MET A 644 -6.25 19.85 0.63
C MET A 644 -5.77 18.53 1.22
N THR A 645 -4.70 17.94 0.66
CA THR A 645 -4.10 16.71 1.15
C THR A 645 -2.93 16.99 2.08
N LEU A 646 -1.83 17.58 1.57
CA LEU A 646 -0.61 17.80 2.34
C LEU A 646 -0.86 18.72 3.54
N TRP A 647 -1.24 19.97 3.29
CA TRP A 647 -1.54 20.90 4.38
C TRP A 647 -2.80 20.52 5.14
N GLY A 648 -3.75 19.83 4.51
CA GLY A 648 -4.92 19.29 5.19
C GLY A 648 -4.58 18.26 6.27
N ASN A 649 -3.72 17.29 5.98
CA ASN A 649 -3.26 16.34 6.99
C ASN A 649 -2.47 17.03 8.10
N LEU A 650 -1.52 17.91 7.75
CA LEU A 650 -0.66 18.58 8.71
C LEU A 650 -1.45 19.47 9.67
N MET A 651 -2.40 20.26 9.16
CA MET A 651 -3.23 21.17 9.98
C MET A 651 -4.27 20.45 10.84
N ALA A 652 -4.63 19.21 10.48
CA ALA A 652 -5.46 18.34 11.32
C ALA A 652 -4.68 17.72 12.50
N GLY A 653 -3.36 17.95 12.59
CA GLY A 653 -2.49 17.29 13.57
C GLY A 653 -2.02 15.89 13.13
N GLY A 654 -2.06 15.60 11.84
CA GLY A 654 -1.52 14.36 11.26
C GLY A 654 0.00 14.37 11.15
N ALA A 655 0.56 13.17 10.95
CA ALA A 655 1.98 12.90 10.91
C ALA A 655 2.62 13.07 9.53
N GLY A 656 1.85 13.39 8.49
CA GLY A 656 2.35 13.57 7.14
C GLY A 656 1.58 12.81 6.07
N VAL A 657 2.16 12.74 4.88
CA VAL A 657 1.54 12.15 3.69
C VAL A 657 2.50 11.31 2.87
N GLU A 658 2.01 10.28 2.20
CA GLU A 658 2.70 9.65 1.08
C GLU A 658 1.80 9.73 -0.16
N TYR A 659 2.41 9.84 -1.34
CA TYR A 659 1.68 10.09 -2.59
C TYR A 659 1.50 8.81 -3.39
N TYR A 660 0.23 8.45 -3.58
CA TYR A 660 -0.23 7.36 -4.44
C TYR A 660 -0.49 7.87 -5.86
N PHE A 661 -0.15 7.09 -6.90
CA PHE A 661 -0.18 7.56 -8.30
C PHE A 661 -1.41 7.13 -9.11
N GLY A 662 -2.31 6.35 -8.50
CA GLY A 662 -3.45 5.75 -9.20
C GLY A 662 -3.04 4.70 -10.23
N TYR A 663 -3.99 4.13 -10.97
CA TYR A 663 -3.72 3.09 -11.98
C TYR A 663 -3.75 3.56 -13.45
N ARG A 664 -4.26 4.76 -13.78
CA ARG A 664 -4.47 5.16 -15.19
C ARG A 664 -3.46 6.16 -15.76
N LEU A 665 -2.87 6.99 -14.92
CA LEU A 665 -2.01 8.09 -15.38
C LEU A 665 -0.58 7.59 -15.64
N PRO A 666 0.25 8.30 -16.42
CA PRO A 666 1.66 7.95 -16.58
C PRO A 666 2.37 7.77 -15.23
N GLU A 667 3.33 6.85 -15.16
CA GLU A 667 3.99 6.43 -13.92
C GLU A 667 2.96 6.10 -12.82
N ASN A 668 2.05 5.17 -13.11
CA ASN A 668 1.03 4.72 -12.17
C ASN A 668 1.61 3.82 -11.08
N ASP A 669 0.77 3.41 -10.12
CA ASP A 669 1.16 2.64 -8.95
C ASP A 669 1.79 1.27 -9.25
N LEU A 670 1.53 0.71 -10.43
CA LEU A 670 2.16 -0.53 -10.87
C LEU A 670 3.38 -0.26 -11.76
N LEU A 671 3.31 0.71 -12.66
CA LEU A 671 4.28 0.90 -13.75
C LEU A 671 5.37 1.93 -13.46
N ALA A 672 5.27 2.71 -12.38
CA ALA A 672 6.21 3.81 -12.15
C ALA A 672 7.68 3.36 -12.15
N GLU A 673 8.49 4.07 -12.94
CA GLU A 673 9.95 3.98 -13.04
C GLU A 673 10.62 5.35 -12.94
N ASP A 674 9.89 6.47 -13.13
CA ASP A 674 10.42 7.82 -13.00
C ASP A 674 9.63 8.67 -11.99
N PHE A 675 10.24 8.90 -10.84
CA PHE A 675 9.70 9.80 -9.82
C PHE A 675 9.65 11.27 -10.26
N ARG A 676 10.26 11.64 -11.40
CA ARG A 676 10.13 12.99 -11.97
C ARG A 676 8.75 13.30 -12.52
N SER A 677 7.90 12.29 -12.67
CA SER A 677 6.51 12.54 -13.03
C SER A 677 5.76 13.44 -12.03
N ARG A 678 6.21 13.51 -10.77
CA ARG A 678 5.63 14.35 -9.70
C ARG A 678 6.67 15.30 -9.08
N ASP A 679 7.68 15.73 -9.85
CA ASP A 679 8.82 16.57 -9.39
C ASP A 679 8.40 17.77 -8.51
N ARG A 680 7.38 18.53 -8.94
CA ARG A 680 6.87 19.70 -8.22
C ARG A 680 6.10 19.34 -6.96
N SER A 681 5.44 18.19 -6.95
CA SER A 681 4.75 17.71 -5.74
C SER A 681 5.76 17.41 -4.63
N TRP A 682 6.95 16.89 -4.98
CA TRP A 682 8.05 16.71 -4.03
C TRP A 682 8.57 18.02 -3.47
N ASP A 683 8.63 19.09 -4.28
CA ASP A 683 9.06 20.41 -3.79
C ASP A 683 8.09 20.98 -2.74
N TYR A 684 6.78 20.79 -2.90
CA TYR A 684 5.81 21.23 -1.88
C TYR A 684 5.92 20.42 -0.60
N ALA A 685 6.09 19.11 -0.71
CA ALA A 685 6.32 18.21 0.42
C ALA A 685 7.59 18.62 1.21
N ALA A 686 8.71 18.82 0.51
CA ALA A 686 9.96 19.30 1.10
C ALA A 686 9.82 20.69 1.73
N THR A 687 9.06 21.59 1.10
CA THR A 687 8.74 22.91 1.64
C THR A 687 7.99 22.81 2.98
N ALA A 688 7.01 21.91 3.08
CA ALA A 688 6.27 21.67 4.32
C ALA A 688 7.16 21.04 5.41
N ILE A 689 7.92 19.99 5.10
CA ILE A 689 8.89 19.40 6.04
C ILE A 689 9.85 20.49 6.56
N GLY A 690 10.42 21.28 5.65
CA GLY A 690 11.37 22.34 5.97
C GLY A 690 10.75 23.47 6.79
N PHE A 691 9.44 23.71 6.71
CA PHE A 691 8.74 24.67 7.58
C PHE A 691 8.77 24.19 9.04
N PHE A 692 8.28 22.97 9.29
CA PHE A 692 8.20 22.45 10.66
C PHE A 692 9.58 22.27 11.31
N GLN A 693 10.59 21.87 10.53
CA GLN A 693 11.97 21.73 11.02
C GLN A 693 12.61 23.07 11.40
N ARG A 694 12.41 24.13 10.60
CA ARG A 694 13.10 25.42 10.81
C ARG A 694 12.46 26.30 11.88
N HIS A 695 11.16 26.14 12.12
CA HIS A 695 10.41 27.05 13.00
C HIS A 695 10.13 26.50 14.40
N GLN A 696 10.71 25.34 14.76
CA GLN A 696 10.63 24.74 16.11
C GLN A 696 9.20 24.64 16.64
N ILE A 697 8.29 24.20 15.78
CA ILE A 697 6.87 24.09 16.09
C ILE A 697 6.67 23.06 17.23
N PRO A 698 5.98 23.41 18.34
CA PRO A 698 5.79 22.51 19.48
C PRO A 698 4.67 21.48 19.21
N LEU A 699 4.82 20.67 18.17
CA LEU A 699 3.83 19.71 17.63
C LEU A 699 3.11 18.89 18.70
N GLN A 700 3.85 18.44 19.72
CA GLN A 700 3.36 17.63 20.82
C GLN A 700 2.34 18.34 21.72
N ARG A 701 2.32 19.68 21.73
CA ARG A 701 1.38 20.50 22.50
C ARG A 701 0.30 21.16 21.65
N MET A 702 0.49 21.23 20.34
CA MET A 702 -0.49 21.85 19.45
C MET A 702 -1.75 21.01 19.35
N ARG A 703 -2.94 21.61 19.32
CA ARG A 703 -4.22 20.93 19.13
C ARG A 703 -4.98 21.58 17.98
N ASN A 704 -5.92 20.86 17.38
CA ASN A 704 -6.82 21.47 16.41
C ASN A 704 -7.64 22.58 17.08
N LEU A 705 -7.77 23.70 16.38
CA LEU A 705 -8.45 24.91 16.81
C LEU A 705 -9.26 25.51 15.65
N ASP A 706 -9.73 24.70 14.70
CA ASP A 706 -10.45 25.20 13.51
C ASP A 706 -11.64 26.09 13.88
N ALA A 707 -12.37 25.72 14.94
CA ALA A 707 -13.51 26.50 15.43
C ALA A 707 -13.14 27.93 15.89
N ARG A 708 -11.84 28.22 16.11
CA ARG A 708 -11.34 29.56 16.45
C ARG A 708 -10.96 30.37 15.21
N ALA A 709 -10.76 29.75 14.06
CA ALA A 709 -10.46 30.46 12.83
C ALA A 709 -11.72 30.65 11.97
N ALA A 710 -11.87 31.84 11.40
CA ALA A 710 -13.01 32.13 10.53
C ALA A 710 -12.60 33.00 9.34
N VAL A 711 -13.15 32.66 8.18
CA VAL A 711 -13.06 33.45 6.93
C VAL A 711 -14.44 34.01 6.61
N ASN A 712 -14.49 35.25 6.14
CA ASN A 712 -15.76 35.90 5.79
C ASN A 712 -16.10 35.65 4.30
N HIS A 713 -16.25 34.37 3.94
CA HIS A 713 -16.65 33.94 2.60
C HIS A 713 -17.25 32.52 2.66
N PRO A 714 -18.43 32.25 2.06
CA PRO A 714 -19.11 30.95 2.18
C PRO A 714 -18.31 29.78 1.60
N ASP A 715 -17.53 30.01 0.54
CA ASP A 715 -16.77 28.96 -0.15
C ASP A 715 -15.29 28.85 0.25
N LYS A 716 -14.84 29.63 1.24
CA LYS A 716 -13.45 29.55 1.73
C LYS A 716 -13.42 28.86 3.08
N ILE A 717 -12.30 28.22 3.39
CA ILE A 717 -12.07 27.61 4.69
C ILE A 717 -10.78 28.15 5.31
N ALA A 718 -10.67 28.01 6.62
CA ALA A 718 -9.42 28.16 7.35
C ALA A 718 -9.27 26.97 8.30
N TRP A 719 -8.07 26.42 8.37
CA TRP A 719 -7.71 25.44 9.39
C TRP A 719 -6.76 26.07 10.39
N ALA A 720 -6.91 25.73 11.65
CA ALA A 720 -6.05 26.24 12.70
C ALA A 720 -5.65 25.15 13.66
N MET A 721 -4.40 25.23 14.10
CA MET A 721 -3.91 24.44 15.22
C MET A 721 -2.98 25.31 16.07
N GLY A 722 -2.92 25.05 17.36
CA GLY A 722 -2.12 25.89 18.26
C GLY A 722 -1.88 25.29 19.62
N ALA A 723 -0.84 25.80 20.28
CA ALA A 723 -0.62 25.67 21.70
C ALA A 723 -1.03 27.00 22.35
N GLU A 724 -2.05 26.95 23.20
CA GLU A 724 -2.63 28.14 23.82
C GLU A 724 -1.58 28.99 24.53
N ASN A 725 -1.71 30.31 24.46
CA ASN A 725 -0.77 31.27 25.02
C ASN A 725 0.69 31.12 24.53
N GLU A 726 0.94 30.47 23.40
CA GLU A 726 2.30 30.25 22.89
C GLU A 726 2.42 30.46 21.37
N MET A 727 1.74 29.62 20.59
CA MET A 727 1.92 29.59 19.13
C MET A 727 0.68 29.05 18.42
N TYR A 728 0.34 29.64 17.27
CA TYR A 728 -0.76 29.20 16.40
C TYR A 728 -0.32 29.15 14.95
N LEU A 729 -0.86 28.19 14.23
CA LEU A 729 -0.83 28.09 12.79
C LEU A 729 -2.25 28.29 12.27
N VAL A 730 -2.43 29.15 11.28
CA VAL A 730 -3.70 29.32 10.57
C VAL A 730 -3.45 29.20 9.08
N TYR A 731 -3.96 28.14 8.46
CA TYR A 731 -3.78 27.86 7.05
C TYR A 731 -5.02 28.26 6.25
N LEU A 732 -4.81 28.97 5.14
CA LEU A 732 -5.84 29.48 4.25
C LEU A 732 -5.66 28.86 2.86
N PRO A 733 -6.32 27.73 2.54
CA PRO A 733 -6.10 27.04 1.26
C PRO A 733 -6.50 27.86 0.03
N GLN A 734 -7.50 28.75 0.17
CA GLN A 734 -7.98 29.65 -0.89
C GLN A 734 -7.53 31.11 -0.69
N GLY A 735 -6.54 31.34 0.17
CA GLY A 735 -6.04 32.67 0.51
C GLY A 735 -7.08 33.58 1.17
N GLY A 736 -6.89 34.88 1.03
CA GLY A 736 -7.76 35.91 1.56
C GLY A 736 -7.39 36.30 2.99
N GLN A 737 -8.39 36.73 3.75
CA GLN A 737 -8.23 37.21 5.13
C GLN A 737 -8.97 36.29 6.09
N ALA A 738 -8.40 36.11 7.28
CA ALA A 738 -9.02 35.34 8.35
C ALA A 738 -9.03 36.13 9.66
N THR A 739 -9.91 35.69 10.55
CA THR A 739 -9.92 36.06 11.96
C THR A 739 -9.55 34.86 12.81
N LEU A 740 -8.93 35.11 13.97
CA LEU A 740 -8.62 34.10 14.96
C LEU A 740 -9.18 34.55 16.31
N ASP A 741 -9.87 33.65 16.99
CA ASP A 741 -10.40 33.86 18.33
C ASP A 741 -9.30 33.61 19.38
N LEU A 742 -8.75 34.70 19.93
CA LEU A 742 -7.74 34.68 21.00
C LEU A 742 -8.34 35.14 22.34
N SER A 743 -9.66 35.03 22.51
CA SER A 743 -10.37 35.54 23.70
C SER A 743 -9.92 34.91 25.03
N VAL A 744 -9.44 33.66 24.99
CA VAL A 744 -8.90 32.94 26.16
C VAL A 744 -7.39 33.09 26.32
N ASP A 745 -6.74 33.82 25.41
CA ASP A 745 -5.31 34.01 25.37
C ASP A 745 -4.91 35.40 25.84
N SER A 746 -3.66 35.54 26.27
CA SER A 746 -3.10 36.78 26.78
C SER A 746 -1.85 37.19 26.01
N GLY A 747 -1.34 38.40 26.27
CA GLY A 747 -0.09 38.87 25.69
C GLY A 747 -0.24 39.33 24.23
N THR A 748 0.90 39.53 23.58
CA THR A 748 0.99 39.98 22.19
C THR A 748 1.61 38.87 21.36
N PHE A 749 1.05 38.63 20.17
CA PHE A 749 1.58 37.68 19.21
C PHE A 749 2.09 38.42 17.99
N GLN A 750 3.29 38.06 17.54
CA GLN A 750 3.78 38.43 16.22
C GLN A 750 3.02 37.63 15.16
N VAL A 751 2.63 38.29 14.06
CA VAL A 751 1.95 37.66 12.92
C VAL A 751 2.91 37.61 11.75
N GLN A 752 3.15 36.41 11.21
CA GLN A 752 3.99 36.18 10.04
C GLN A 752 3.34 35.22 9.06
N TRP A 753 3.72 35.35 7.78
CA TRP A 753 3.11 34.63 6.66
C TRP A 753 4.16 33.76 5.99
N PHE A 754 3.87 32.49 5.81
CA PHE A 754 4.68 31.51 5.10
C PHE A 754 4.02 31.16 3.77
N ASP A 755 4.81 31.17 2.69
CA ASP A 755 4.35 30.78 1.36
C ASP A 755 4.49 29.25 1.19
N PRO A 756 3.40 28.47 1.20
CA PRO A 756 3.46 27.01 1.09
C PRO A 756 3.85 26.52 -0.30
N ARG A 757 3.86 27.40 -1.32
CA ARG A 757 4.20 27.07 -2.71
C ARG A 757 5.70 27.12 -2.95
N ASN A 758 6.35 28.12 -2.37
CA ASN A 758 7.75 28.46 -2.67
C ASN A 758 8.67 28.34 -1.44
N GLY A 759 8.10 28.20 -0.24
CA GLY A 759 8.84 28.21 1.00
C GLY A 759 9.50 29.56 1.28
N GLY A 760 10.78 29.51 1.67
CA GLY A 760 11.56 30.72 1.98
C GLY A 760 11.40 31.21 3.43
N VAL A 761 11.59 32.52 3.62
CA VAL A 761 11.52 33.19 4.93
C VAL A 761 10.10 33.65 5.23
N LEU A 762 9.77 33.69 6.52
CA LEU A 762 8.50 34.24 7.00
C LEU A 762 8.38 35.74 6.66
N ARG A 763 7.23 36.13 6.10
CA ARG A 763 6.95 37.49 5.63
C ARG A 763 6.03 38.23 6.58
N GLN A 764 6.11 39.55 6.57
CA GLN A 764 5.16 40.42 7.27
C GLN A 764 4.11 40.94 6.30
N SER A 765 2.89 41.13 6.79
CA SER A 765 1.86 41.91 6.10
C SER A 765 1.59 43.22 6.87
N ASN A 766 0.48 43.89 6.57
CA ASN A 766 0.07 45.12 7.27
C ASN A 766 -0.26 44.87 8.75
N VAL A 767 -0.69 43.65 9.10
CA VAL A 767 -0.87 43.24 10.50
C VAL A 767 0.39 42.51 10.95
N LYS A 768 1.16 43.15 11.83
CA LYS A 768 2.43 42.62 12.35
C LYS A 768 2.30 42.00 13.73
N ARG A 769 1.33 42.47 14.51
CA ARG A 769 1.07 42.04 15.88
C ARG A 769 -0.42 42.09 16.16
N VAL A 770 -0.86 41.18 17.00
CA VAL A 770 -2.23 41.12 17.55
C VAL A 770 -2.16 40.87 19.05
N SER A 771 -3.15 41.35 19.80
CA SER A 771 -3.25 41.13 21.25
C SER A 771 -4.23 39.99 21.54
N GLY A 772 -3.91 39.16 22.52
CA GLY A 772 -4.88 38.22 23.09
C GLY A 772 -5.98 38.96 23.88
N GLY A 773 -7.05 38.24 24.20
CA GLY A 773 -8.21 38.72 24.95
C GLY A 773 -9.44 39.04 24.08
N GLU A 774 -9.30 38.95 22.75
CA GLU A 774 -10.40 39.18 21.82
C GLU A 774 -10.24 38.38 20.52
N ARG A 775 -11.25 38.47 19.65
CA ARG A 775 -11.16 37.98 18.27
C ARG A 775 -10.42 39.01 17.42
N VAL A 776 -9.36 38.58 16.74
CA VAL A 776 -8.46 39.46 15.99
C VAL A 776 -8.51 39.18 14.49
N SER A 777 -8.33 40.21 13.68
CA SER A 777 -8.07 40.04 12.25
C SER A 777 -6.59 39.80 12.01
N LEU A 778 -6.27 38.80 11.19
CA LEU A 778 -4.89 38.47 10.81
C LEU A 778 -4.39 39.31 9.62
N GLY A 779 -5.27 40.13 9.03
CA GLY A 779 -4.96 40.93 7.84
C GLY A 779 -5.01 40.14 6.54
N LYS A 780 -4.56 40.80 5.46
CA LYS A 780 -4.41 40.20 4.12
C LYS A 780 -2.98 39.64 3.96
N PRO A 781 -2.77 38.62 3.11
CA PRO A 781 -1.45 38.12 2.80
C PRO A 781 -0.57 39.20 2.15
N PRO A 782 0.77 39.05 2.20
CA PRO A 782 1.70 40.00 1.62
C PRO A 782 1.52 40.22 0.10
N GLU A 783 1.12 39.17 -0.62
CA GLU A 783 0.86 39.16 -2.07
C GLU A 783 -0.01 37.95 -2.45
N ASN A 784 -0.38 37.84 -3.73
CA ASN A 784 -1.13 36.70 -4.27
C ASN A 784 -2.33 36.32 -3.39
N ALA A 785 -3.26 37.28 -3.23
CA ALA A 785 -4.29 37.20 -2.20
C ALA A 785 -5.28 36.03 -2.37
N ASP A 786 -5.35 35.44 -3.55
CA ASP A 786 -6.22 34.30 -3.85
C ASP A 786 -5.49 32.94 -3.81
N GLU A 787 -4.22 32.93 -3.40
CA GLU A 787 -3.41 31.73 -3.25
C GLU A 787 -3.24 31.31 -1.79
N ASP A 788 -2.79 30.07 -1.57
CA ASP A 788 -2.63 29.51 -0.23
C ASP A 788 -1.53 30.20 0.60
N TRP A 789 -1.82 30.38 1.88
CA TRP A 789 -0.91 30.95 2.87
C TRP A 789 -1.05 30.24 4.22
N LEU A 790 0.08 30.07 4.90
CA LEU A 790 0.11 29.69 6.30
C LEU A 790 0.50 30.89 7.15
N ILE A 791 -0.28 31.19 8.18
CA ILE A 791 -0.02 32.27 9.12
C ILE A 791 0.54 31.66 10.40
N LEU A 792 1.75 32.07 10.78
CA LEU A 792 2.35 31.75 12.06
C LEU A 792 2.10 32.92 13.02
N LEU A 793 1.47 32.62 14.15
CA LEU A 793 1.41 33.49 15.30
C LEU A 793 2.33 32.93 16.39
N SER A 794 3.27 33.74 16.88
CA SER A 794 4.17 33.37 17.96
C SER A 794 4.29 34.51 18.96
N ARG A 795 4.42 34.19 20.25
CA ARG A 795 4.66 35.19 21.29
C ARG A 795 6.00 35.91 21.16
#